data_AF-A0A8S1CNA8-F1
#
_entry.id   AF-A0A8S1CNA8-F1
#
_cell.length_a   1.000
_cell.length_b   1.000
_cell.length_c   1.000
_cell.angle_alpha   90.00
_cell.angle_beta   90.00
_cell.angle_gamma   90.00
#
_symmetry.space_group_name_H-M   'P 1'
#
loop_
_entity.id
_entity.type
_entity.pdbx_description
1 polymer ?
#
loop_
_entity_poly.entity_id
_entity_poly.type
_entity_poly.pdbx_seq_one_letter_code
_entity_poly.pdbx_strand_id
1 'polypeptide(L)'
;MNYEESKAVITYTGEGWNANAKSLLEAVGADSFEWRRPLGRGPKHVRVEAALFAAAEAPSNRPMIHTFWSACTDVDTWRSSEKDRVERWIRSIAAGVEWLVVLAAPKVADKARTELKQSERCISSRDPALLRRVRQMLLTAISNEEQRLGQEVRRERERRNEQGWSFGEYLALQEQLAALLGTLKGAEDEALVQYDELDALFTQFVRNASLIEPPPWLNSFSAPLKEWRGLGIDSNARFAIVNSDASLLQLRVYLFTRQLNLLLKMNQPQQIAERCLPLLQICSNELRILEVDFPEGAASCWAVQVSLQVLHVCRKYPDQVHSLPAATLCDYACQKLFQLGELLGLMPGGQGPSSAQIDAALWLGAGLGPEPPFGGEQLKEALGSPAAFQKLYLELAELALGTFKHLGRSRSARQLGHQLANFHQLRGDPHLAAAYLSDALTAVEGWPTLEIHILSQLAECLTGEKLAMARARLAASLTLELEVRKQHWHQLLQILKTLDDDGCVMPLEEVFDLVSVTPISGHRQQAYVNINSRLPEAVLVNPSLSVQTSLPQVSRKESNPRGRRLRGNFSACLSSEPIKIQPGLNEFILNAQGDLHTGHLSQLSLIMNDKMDFVSAEARLGIIEVKKGETTISVESGQLLARMPQKFQLRFTAGTDGIEEGTEVTIKAPRGLSLGDGGRQIVIELPKTEQGQDTVVTLEAIATPPSAKSTDIEYGLTLTSSLWDQAYPVSVHFTVPVAASVKLHTAMKTKFLQVVVSSTCRQRLMLSDPTLELSLGTCTPLPISSKPLTLDPDRPLSYIWQLEIEGPIRAKFNVNLTKDEVNGAYNCEFELAECATMIFVNSKVAAASGAEVCRANAMCHLHLTVEASEAIGYSLMYELLADQSMWAVCGRTAGVLNLDQPSHNLVLEVMPLTSGFLPHPQVRLSKYIPANAGSTHPKLEPFGPGQVYNKSKSLQVHVLPAIQSS
;
A
#
# COMPACT_ATOMS: atom_id res chain seq x y z
N MET A 1 14.33 -5.27 36.08
CA MET A 1 14.52 -4.60 37.37
C MET A 1 14.06 -5.53 38.47
N ASN A 2 14.88 -5.74 39.49
CA ASN A 2 14.39 -6.28 40.75
C ASN A 2 13.39 -5.28 41.31
N TYR A 3 12.11 -5.65 41.33
CA TYR A 3 10.99 -4.80 41.75
C TYR A 3 11.12 -4.30 43.19
N GLU A 4 11.97 -4.93 43.99
CA GLU A 4 12.25 -4.55 45.37
C GLU A 4 13.13 -3.29 45.49
N GLU A 5 13.85 -2.92 44.43
CA GLU A 5 14.79 -1.81 44.44
C GLU A 5 14.16 -0.44 44.13
N SER A 6 12.88 -0.39 43.74
CA SER A 6 12.20 0.86 43.39
C SER A 6 11.19 1.35 44.43
N LYS A 7 10.79 0.55 45.42
CA LYS A 7 9.73 0.93 46.38
C LYS A 7 10.04 2.23 47.13
N ALA A 8 9.00 3.03 47.37
CA ALA A 8 9.11 4.22 48.23
C ALA A 8 9.50 3.80 49.66
N VAL A 9 10.17 4.67 50.39
CA VAL A 9 10.76 4.32 51.69
C VAL A 9 10.02 4.99 52.84
N ILE A 10 9.62 4.19 53.83
CA ILE A 10 9.18 4.69 55.12
C ILE A 10 10.28 4.33 56.12
N THR A 11 10.88 5.33 56.77
CA THR A 11 11.85 5.05 57.83
C THR A 11 11.22 5.18 59.20
N TYR A 12 11.71 4.42 60.17
CA TYR A 12 11.29 4.54 61.56
C TYR A 12 12.46 4.88 62.50
N THR A 13 12.16 5.62 63.56
CA THR A 13 13.08 6.00 64.64
C THR A 13 12.30 6.07 65.96
N GLY A 14 12.86 5.61 67.08
CA GLY A 14 12.25 5.71 68.42
C GLY A 14 11.81 4.36 69.03
N GLU A 15 11.05 4.42 70.13
CA GLU A 15 10.62 3.26 70.93
C GLU A 15 9.10 3.03 70.80
N GLY A 16 8.68 1.76 70.74
CA GLY A 16 7.26 1.38 70.59
C GLY A 16 6.83 0.95 69.19
N TRP A 17 7.78 0.72 68.28
CA TRP A 17 7.54 0.07 66.99
C TRP A 17 7.15 -1.41 67.19
N ASN A 18 5.86 -1.68 67.33
CA ASN A 18 5.30 -3.02 67.56
C ASN A 18 4.06 -3.22 66.67
N ALA A 19 3.94 -4.39 66.03
CA ALA A 19 2.78 -4.95 65.27
C ALA A 19 1.94 -4.01 64.37
N ASN A 20 1.36 -2.94 64.92
CA ASN A 20 0.56 -1.91 64.27
C ASN A 20 1.25 -1.25 63.07
N ALA A 21 2.58 -1.19 63.07
CA ALA A 21 3.31 -0.50 62.03
C ALA A 21 3.69 -1.39 60.83
N LYS A 22 3.76 -2.72 61.03
CA LYS A 22 3.70 -3.70 59.92
C LYS A 22 2.31 -3.71 59.28
N SER A 23 1.25 -3.68 60.10
CA SER A 23 -0.12 -3.53 59.62
C SER A 23 -0.34 -2.21 58.86
N LEU A 24 0.29 -1.11 59.30
CA LEU A 24 0.27 0.16 58.58
C LEU A 24 0.94 0.03 57.20
N LEU A 25 2.09 -0.65 57.09
CA LEU A 25 2.78 -0.86 55.81
C LEU A 25 1.93 -1.68 54.83
N GLU A 26 1.31 -2.76 55.31
CA GLU A 26 0.36 -3.56 54.51
C GLU A 26 -0.84 -2.71 54.07
N ALA A 27 -1.39 -1.90 54.99
CA ALA A 27 -2.50 -1.02 54.69
C ALA A 27 -2.13 0.07 53.68
N VAL A 28 -0.91 0.61 53.69
CA VAL A 28 -0.48 1.68 52.75
C VAL A 28 -0.68 1.25 51.29
N GLY A 29 -0.36 0.00 50.94
CA GLY A 29 -0.47 -0.54 49.59
C GLY A 29 -1.84 -1.14 49.22
N ALA A 30 -2.78 -1.25 50.16
CA ALA A 30 -4.05 -1.96 49.95
C ALA A 30 -5.03 -1.20 49.02
N ASP A 31 -5.33 0.06 49.32
CA ASP A 31 -6.35 0.85 48.60
C ASP A 31 -5.75 1.89 47.67
N SER A 32 -6.46 2.19 46.59
CA SER A 32 -6.12 3.30 45.70
C SER A 32 -6.35 4.65 46.38
N PHE A 33 -5.44 5.59 46.16
CA PHE A 33 -5.50 6.95 46.69
C PHE A 33 -5.37 7.98 45.56
N GLU A 34 -5.99 9.15 45.73
CA GLU A 34 -5.92 10.24 44.77
C GLU A 34 -4.51 10.85 44.78
N TRP A 35 -3.80 10.68 43.67
CA TRP A 35 -2.54 11.32 43.39
C TRP A 35 -2.78 12.58 42.55
N ARG A 36 -2.44 13.72 43.15
CA ARG A 36 -2.49 15.02 42.47
C ARG A 36 -1.19 15.21 41.71
N ARG A 37 -1.28 15.05 40.40
CA ARG A 37 -0.11 15.06 39.53
C ARG A 37 0.49 16.46 39.42
N PRO A 38 1.82 16.57 39.36
CA PRO A 38 2.52 17.83 39.07
C PRO A 38 2.07 18.53 37.80
N LEU A 39 2.32 19.86 37.75
CA LEU A 39 2.19 20.70 36.56
C LEU A 39 0.76 20.81 36.00
N GLY A 40 -0.25 20.78 36.87
CA GLY A 40 -1.66 21.00 36.49
C GLY A 40 -2.31 19.83 35.76
N ARG A 41 -1.66 18.66 35.74
CA ARG A 41 -2.26 17.41 35.23
C ARG A 41 -3.39 16.95 36.15
N GLY A 42 -4.49 16.46 35.58
CA GLY A 42 -5.67 16.01 36.35
C GLY A 42 -5.32 14.92 37.37
N PRO A 43 -6.07 14.76 38.47
CA PRO A 43 -5.76 13.75 39.49
C PRO A 43 -5.88 12.32 38.94
N LYS A 44 -5.14 11.37 39.52
CA LYS A 44 -5.19 9.94 39.16
C LYS A 44 -5.25 9.07 40.41
N HIS A 45 -6.01 7.97 40.38
CA HIS A 45 -6.02 7.02 41.51
C HIS A 45 -4.88 6.01 41.37
N VAL A 46 -4.01 5.94 42.37
CA VAL A 46 -2.82 5.06 42.37
C VAL A 46 -2.69 4.28 43.69
N ARG A 47 -1.97 3.16 43.65
CA ARG A 47 -1.52 2.46 44.86
C ARG A 47 -0.02 2.60 45.00
N VAL A 48 0.45 2.94 46.19
CA VAL A 48 1.87 3.14 46.48
C VAL A 48 2.43 1.88 47.12
N GLU A 49 3.47 1.30 46.52
CA GLU A 49 4.26 0.26 47.18
C GLU A 49 5.39 0.90 47.98
N ALA A 50 5.42 0.62 49.29
CA ALA A 50 6.44 1.11 50.19
C ALA A 50 7.23 -0.03 50.83
N ALA A 51 8.48 0.24 51.16
CA ALA A 51 9.36 -0.60 51.95
C ALA A 51 9.76 0.15 53.22
N LEU A 52 10.06 -0.60 54.28
CA LEU A 52 10.34 -0.05 55.60
C LEU A 52 11.80 -0.28 55.97
N PHE A 53 12.46 0.76 56.48
CA PHE A 53 13.86 0.70 56.91
C PHE A 53 14.06 1.39 58.27
N ALA A 54 15.03 0.93 59.06
CA ALA A 54 15.54 1.77 60.13
C ALA A 54 16.17 3.04 59.51
N ALA A 55 16.03 4.20 60.15
CA ALA A 55 16.51 5.46 59.55
C ALA A 55 18.01 5.44 59.18
N ALA A 56 18.84 4.68 59.90
CA ALA A 56 20.28 4.53 59.61
C ALA A 56 20.59 3.60 58.41
N GLU A 57 19.62 2.77 58.00
CA GLU A 57 19.78 1.74 56.96
C GLU A 57 19.05 2.09 55.66
N ALA A 58 18.39 3.25 55.62
CA ALA A 58 17.54 3.66 54.51
C ALA A 58 18.36 4.10 53.27
N PRO A 59 18.00 3.64 52.06
CA PRO A 59 18.68 4.06 50.83
C PRO A 59 18.34 5.53 50.51
N SER A 60 19.38 6.36 50.31
CA SER A 60 19.25 7.81 50.10
C SER A 60 18.69 8.21 48.72
N ASN A 61 18.67 7.29 47.76
CA ASN A 61 18.29 7.53 46.37
C ASN A 61 16.81 7.22 46.06
N ARG A 62 15.94 7.18 47.08
CA ARG A 62 14.52 6.84 46.93
C ARG A 62 13.63 7.89 47.58
N PRO A 63 12.41 8.12 47.05
CA PRO A 63 11.44 8.98 47.71
C PRO A 63 11.11 8.39 49.08
N MET A 64 11.32 9.18 50.14
CA MET A 64 11.21 8.69 51.51
C MET A 64 10.43 9.62 52.43
N ILE A 65 9.82 9.01 53.43
CA ILE A 65 9.28 9.72 54.59
C ILE A 65 9.99 9.23 55.87
N HIS A 66 10.32 10.16 56.77
CA HIS A 66 10.86 9.84 58.07
C HIS A 66 9.76 9.78 59.13
N THR A 67 9.65 8.67 59.88
CA THR A 67 8.67 8.55 60.96
C THR A 67 9.33 8.38 62.31
N PHE A 68 8.91 9.18 63.30
CA PHE A 68 9.34 9.06 64.68
C PHE A 68 8.23 8.46 65.52
N TRP A 69 8.51 7.37 66.22
CA TRP A 69 7.55 6.63 67.03
C TRP A 69 7.89 6.79 68.50
N SER A 70 6.90 7.22 69.29
CA SER A 70 7.03 7.32 70.74
C SER A 70 5.94 6.54 71.46
N ALA A 71 6.36 5.67 72.38
CA ALA A 71 5.50 4.98 73.33
C ALA A 71 4.98 5.88 74.47
N CYS A 72 5.29 7.18 74.45
CA CYS A 72 4.87 8.13 75.48
C CYS A 72 3.33 8.20 75.60
N THR A 73 2.82 7.89 76.79
CA THR A 73 1.39 7.90 77.12
C THR A 73 0.96 9.06 78.02
N ASP A 74 1.94 9.75 78.63
CA ASP A 74 1.74 10.75 79.67
C ASP A 74 2.32 12.14 79.29
N VAL A 75 1.62 13.21 79.66
CA VAL A 75 1.94 14.58 79.25
C VAL A 75 3.13 15.17 80.02
N ASP A 76 3.35 14.75 81.26
CA ASP A 76 4.48 15.25 82.05
C ASP A 76 5.80 14.67 81.52
N THR A 77 5.77 13.38 81.15
CA THR A 77 6.90 12.70 80.47
C THR A 77 7.21 13.34 79.12
N TRP A 78 6.18 13.75 78.38
CA TRP A 78 6.34 14.50 77.13
C TRP A 78 7.12 15.80 77.33
N ARG A 79 6.72 16.62 78.33
CA ARG A 79 7.35 17.91 78.61
C ARG A 79 8.75 17.78 79.21
N SER A 80 9.02 16.72 79.97
CA SER A 80 10.29 16.57 80.69
C SER A 80 11.46 16.09 79.83
N SER A 81 11.20 15.28 78.79
CA SER A 81 12.29 14.62 78.05
C SER A 81 11.95 14.26 76.60
N GLU A 82 10.72 13.81 76.30
CA GLU A 82 10.40 13.28 74.97
C GLU A 82 10.31 14.38 73.90
N LYS A 83 9.77 15.56 74.25
CA LYS A 83 9.73 16.72 73.36
C LYS A 83 11.13 17.08 72.84
N ASP A 84 12.14 17.11 73.73
CA ASP A 84 13.52 17.42 73.35
C ASP A 84 14.15 16.37 72.45
N ARG A 85 13.74 15.08 72.57
CA ARG A 85 14.16 14.01 71.64
C ARG A 85 13.56 14.23 70.25
N VAL A 86 12.26 14.52 70.18
CA VAL A 86 11.55 14.78 68.92
C VAL A 86 12.12 16.01 68.22
N GLU A 87 12.34 17.11 68.94
CA GLU A 87 12.89 18.33 68.33
C GLU A 87 14.32 18.14 67.81
N ARG A 88 15.17 17.38 68.53
CA ARG A 88 16.51 17.03 68.05
C ARG A 88 16.45 16.17 66.79
N TRP A 89 15.54 15.20 66.73
CA TRP A 89 15.33 14.38 65.55
C TRP A 89 14.84 15.21 64.35
N ILE A 90 13.85 16.09 64.53
CA ILE A 90 13.37 16.99 63.46
C ILE A 90 14.52 17.82 62.88
N ARG A 91 15.40 18.36 63.73
CA ARG A 91 16.58 19.15 63.30
C ARG A 91 17.62 18.32 62.54
N SER A 92 17.61 17.00 62.68
CA SER A 92 18.52 16.10 61.97
C SER A 92 18.06 15.75 60.54
N ILE A 93 16.79 16.00 60.22
CA ILE A 93 16.22 15.69 58.90
C ILE A 93 16.58 16.79 57.90
N ALA A 94 17.03 16.39 56.72
CA ALA A 94 17.37 17.32 55.65
C ALA A 94 16.16 18.16 55.21
N ALA A 95 16.42 19.41 54.82
CA ALA A 95 15.38 20.31 54.34
C ALA A 95 14.69 19.73 53.08
N GLY A 96 13.35 19.76 53.05
CA GLY A 96 12.56 19.24 51.93
C GLY A 96 12.18 17.75 52.03
N VAL A 97 12.70 17.02 53.02
CA VAL A 97 12.30 15.63 53.26
C VAL A 97 11.05 15.58 54.14
N GLU A 98 10.09 14.74 53.75
CA GLU A 98 8.83 14.57 54.47
C GLU A 98 9.02 13.79 55.76
N TRP A 99 8.39 14.24 56.86
CA TRP A 99 8.47 13.58 58.16
C TRP A 99 7.19 13.65 58.98
N LEU A 100 6.97 12.63 59.82
CA LEU A 100 5.78 12.45 60.66
C LEU A 100 6.14 11.94 62.06
N VAL A 101 5.56 12.52 63.11
CA VAL A 101 5.70 12.06 64.49
C VAL A 101 4.42 11.32 64.91
N VAL A 102 4.58 10.05 65.30
CA VAL A 102 3.50 9.15 65.69
C VAL A 102 3.58 8.85 67.19
N LEU A 103 2.52 9.19 67.92
CA LEU A 103 2.48 9.16 69.38
C LEU A 103 1.43 8.15 69.89
N ALA A 104 1.77 7.36 70.90
CA ALA A 104 0.91 6.27 71.39
C ALA A 104 -0.44 6.76 71.97
N ALA A 105 -0.48 7.93 72.61
CA ALA A 105 -1.68 8.47 73.27
C ALA A 105 -2.23 9.74 72.58
N PRO A 106 -3.55 9.83 72.34
CA PRO A 106 -4.17 11.02 71.75
C PRO A 106 -3.92 12.32 72.54
N LYS A 107 -3.98 12.28 73.86
CA LYS A 107 -3.74 13.44 74.74
C LYS A 107 -2.33 14.02 74.59
N VAL A 108 -1.34 13.16 74.39
CA VAL A 108 0.06 13.56 74.14
C VAL A 108 0.19 14.15 72.74
N ALA A 109 -0.50 13.57 71.74
CA ALA A 109 -0.53 14.11 70.38
C ALA A 109 -1.15 15.52 70.32
N ASP A 110 -2.26 15.77 71.02
CA ASP A 110 -2.86 17.11 71.13
C ASP A 110 -1.88 18.11 71.73
N LYS A 111 -1.14 17.70 72.78
CA LYS A 111 -0.15 18.55 73.42
C LYS A 111 1.02 18.86 72.48
N ALA A 112 1.55 17.84 71.81
CA ALA A 112 2.61 17.99 70.82
C ALA A 112 2.21 18.96 69.69
N ARG A 113 0.96 18.90 69.22
CA ARG A 113 0.43 19.84 68.22
C ARG A 113 0.45 21.29 68.66
N THR A 114 0.19 21.57 69.93
CA THR A 114 0.23 22.95 70.46
C THR A 114 1.64 23.47 70.72
N GLU A 115 2.61 22.57 70.94
CA GLU A 115 3.95 22.95 71.39
C GLU A 115 5.03 22.86 70.30
N LEU A 116 4.75 22.18 69.18
CA LEU A 116 5.63 22.08 68.02
C LEU A 116 5.19 23.03 66.91
N LYS A 117 6.15 23.62 66.19
CA LYS A 117 5.90 24.63 65.14
C LYS A 117 5.12 24.11 63.92
N GLN A 118 5.06 22.80 63.70
CA GLN A 118 4.37 22.13 62.58
C GLN A 118 3.37 21.10 63.12
N SER A 119 2.31 21.64 63.75
CA SER A 119 1.27 20.87 64.45
C SER A 119 0.67 19.74 63.60
N GLU A 120 0.54 19.94 62.30
CA GLU A 120 -0.05 19.01 61.35
C GLU A 120 0.81 17.77 61.04
N ARG A 121 2.05 17.71 61.56
CA ARG A 121 2.98 16.57 61.43
C ARG A 121 3.02 15.67 62.67
N CYS A 122 2.15 15.90 63.65
CA CYS A 122 2.03 15.07 64.85
C CYS A 122 0.66 14.39 64.92
N ILE A 123 0.65 13.07 65.02
CA ILE A 123 -0.57 12.25 64.99
C ILE A 123 -0.52 11.12 66.02
N SER A 124 -1.69 10.71 66.50
CA SER A 124 -1.76 9.54 67.38
C SER A 124 -1.75 8.25 66.58
N SER A 125 -1.12 7.20 67.08
CA SER A 125 -1.16 5.86 66.47
C SER A 125 -2.57 5.26 66.41
N ARG A 126 -3.51 5.77 67.22
CA ARG A 126 -4.93 5.37 67.25
C ARG A 126 -5.83 6.24 66.37
N ASP A 127 -5.28 7.26 65.73
CA ASP A 127 -6.05 8.18 64.89
C ASP A 127 -6.39 7.51 63.55
N PRO A 128 -7.67 7.43 63.15
CA PRO A 128 -8.05 6.85 61.86
C PRO A 128 -7.46 7.62 60.66
N ALA A 129 -7.02 8.86 60.82
CA ALA A 129 -6.40 9.65 59.76
C ALA A 129 -4.93 9.28 59.48
N LEU A 130 -4.28 8.46 60.30
CA LEU A 130 -2.85 8.11 60.18
C LEU A 130 -2.53 7.55 58.79
N LEU A 131 -3.28 6.56 58.34
CA LEU A 131 -3.07 5.92 57.04
C LEU A 131 -3.17 6.92 55.88
N ARG A 132 -4.20 7.77 55.89
CA ARG A 132 -4.41 8.82 54.90
C ARG A 132 -3.24 9.81 54.89
N ARG A 133 -2.74 10.19 56.07
CA ARG A 133 -1.62 11.14 56.21
C ARG A 133 -0.32 10.55 55.64
N VAL A 134 -0.02 9.30 55.97
CA VAL A 134 1.15 8.57 55.46
C VAL A 134 1.08 8.45 53.94
N ARG A 135 -0.06 8.03 53.38
CA ARG A 135 -0.26 7.97 51.91
C ARG A 135 -0.07 9.33 51.24
N GLN A 136 -0.64 10.41 51.79
CA GLN A 136 -0.52 11.76 51.23
C GLN A 136 0.94 12.26 51.25
N MET A 137 1.67 12.01 52.32
CA MET A 137 3.07 12.43 52.45
C MET A 137 4.00 11.63 51.52
N LEU A 138 3.77 10.32 51.38
CA LEU A 138 4.49 9.50 50.41
C LEU A 138 4.27 10.00 48.98
N LEU A 139 3.02 10.27 48.59
CA LEU A 139 2.72 10.81 47.26
C LEU A 139 3.33 12.20 47.04
N THR A 140 3.40 13.03 48.09
CA THR A 140 4.08 14.34 48.02
C THR A 140 5.58 14.16 47.79
N ALA A 141 6.23 13.25 48.52
CA ALA A 141 7.64 12.93 48.33
C ALA A 141 7.93 12.40 46.90
N ILE A 142 7.08 11.51 46.38
CA ILE A 142 7.18 10.98 45.01
C ILE A 142 6.98 12.10 43.99
N SER A 143 5.98 12.97 44.15
CA SER A 143 5.73 14.08 43.24
C SER A 143 6.84 15.12 43.19
N ASN A 144 7.47 15.42 44.33
CA ASN A 144 8.62 16.32 44.36
C ASN A 144 9.80 15.71 43.60
N GLU A 145 10.06 14.42 43.79
CA GLU A 145 11.14 13.72 43.09
C GLU A 145 10.86 13.57 41.59
N GLU A 146 9.60 13.33 41.20
CA GLU A 146 9.18 13.31 39.80
C GLU A 146 9.42 14.66 39.12
N GLN A 147 9.09 15.77 39.80
CA GLN A 147 9.37 17.12 39.28
C GLN A 147 10.87 17.37 39.12
N ARG A 148 11.68 16.97 40.11
CA ARG A 148 13.14 17.13 40.08
C ARG A 148 13.75 16.36 38.91
N LEU A 149 13.48 15.07 38.81
CA LEU A 149 13.97 14.22 37.72
C LEU A 149 13.44 14.69 36.36
N GLY A 150 12.17 15.10 36.27
CA GLY A 150 11.58 15.61 35.04
C GLY A 150 12.27 16.89 34.53
N GLN A 151 12.71 17.79 35.42
CA GLN A 151 13.51 18.96 35.03
C GLN A 151 14.91 18.57 34.54
N GLU A 152 15.55 17.59 35.20
CA GLU A 152 16.86 17.10 34.79
C GLU A 152 16.82 16.43 33.41
N VAL A 153 15.82 15.59 33.14
CA VAL A 153 15.61 14.96 31.82
C VAL A 153 15.40 16.03 30.74
N ARG A 154 14.59 17.06 31.00
CA ARG A 154 14.37 18.16 30.04
C ARG A 154 15.67 18.91 29.74
N ARG A 155 16.43 19.25 30.78
CA ARG A 155 17.72 19.94 30.65
C ARG A 155 18.69 19.13 29.79
N GLU A 156 18.84 17.83 30.06
CA GLU A 156 19.73 16.99 29.26
C GLU A 156 19.24 16.78 27.82
N ARG A 157 17.92 16.79 27.59
CA ARG A 157 17.34 16.67 26.24
C ARG A 157 17.56 17.91 25.38
N GLU A 158 17.55 19.10 25.97
CA GLU A 158 17.86 20.36 25.27
C GLU A 158 19.32 20.39 24.79
N ARG A 159 20.20 19.71 25.54
CA ARG A 159 21.64 19.61 25.27
C ARG A 159 22.01 18.47 24.31
N ARG A 160 21.03 17.77 23.72
CA ARG A 160 21.25 16.57 22.88
C ARG A 160 22.14 16.76 21.64
N ASN A 161 22.33 17.99 21.20
CA ASN A 161 23.18 18.35 20.06
C ASN A 161 24.58 18.84 20.50
N GLU A 162 24.85 18.94 21.81
CA GLU A 162 26.14 19.38 22.34
C GLU A 162 27.20 18.27 22.26
N GLN A 163 28.47 18.67 22.14
CA GLN A 163 29.59 17.75 22.19
C GLN A 163 29.72 17.14 23.60
N GLY A 164 29.86 15.82 23.67
CA GLY A 164 29.95 15.07 24.93
C GLY A 164 28.62 14.55 25.47
N TRP A 165 27.49 14.88 24.84
CA TRP A 165 26.22 14.23 25.16
C TRP A 165 26.21 12.78 24.69
N SER A 166 25.65 11.86 25.49
CA SER A 166 25.50 10.46 25.14
C SER A 166 24.07 9.96 25.34
N PHE A 167 23.57 9.15 24.40
CA PHE A 167 22.24 8.56 24.53
C PHE A 167 22.14 7.59 25.72
N GLY A 168 23.23 6.87 26.05
CA GLY A 168 23.27 5.93 27.16
C GLY A 168 23.04 6.59 28.53
N GLU A 169 23.71 7.72 28.80
CA GLU A 169 23.52 8.49 30.04
C GLU A 169 22.13 9.11 30.11
N TYR A 170 21.64 9.66 29.00
CA TYR A 170 20.30 10.21 28.91
C TYR A 170 19.23 9.13 29.16
N LEU A 171 19.39 7.94 28.58
CA LEU A 171 18.53 6.77 28.82
C LEU A 171 18.54 6.39 30.30
N ALA A 172 19.71 6.36 30.95
CA ALA A 172 19.80 6.02 32.37
C ALA A 172 19.06 7.03 33.27
N LEU A 173 19.08 8.32 32.92
CA LEU A 173 18.35 9.37 33.63
C LEU A 173 16.84 9.26 33.39
N GLN A 174 16.41 9.10 32.14
CA GLN A 174 14.99 8.98 31.81
C GLN A 174 14.39 7.66 32.34
N GLU A 175 15.17 6.58 32.42
CA GLU A 175 14.75 5.32 33.04
C GLU A 175 14.55 5.47 34.56
N GLN A 176 15.33 6.31 35.25
CA GLN A 176 15.10 6.59 36.68
C GLN A 176 13.73 7.23 36.91
N LEU A 177 13.33 8.17 36.04
CA LEU A 177 11.99 8.75 36.08
C LEU A 177 10.91 7.69 35.81
N ALA A 178 11.12 6.83 34.80
CA ALA A 178 10.19 5.74 34.51
C ALA A 178 10.08 4.74 35.68
N ALA A 179 11.19 4.45 36.37
CA ALA A 179 11.24 3.59 37.53
C ALA A 179 10.47 4.17 38.72
N LEU A 180 10.64 5.48 38.97
CA LEU A 180 9.91 6.23 40.00
C LEU A 180 8.39 6.18 39.75
N LEU A 181 7.95 6.44 38.52
CA LEU A 181 6.55 6.33 38.13
C LEU A 181 6.03 4.89 38.27
N GLY A 182 6.87 3.90 37.95
CA GLY A 182 6.56 2.48 38.12
C GLY A 182 6.36 2.02 39.57
N THR A 183 6.68 2.84 40.57
CA THR A 183 6.36 2.59 42.00
C THR A 183 4.88 2.81 42.32
N LEU A 184 4.19 3.57 41.48
CA LEU A 184 2.78 3.90 41.58
C LEU A 184 1.99 2.95 40.68
N LYS A 185 1.35 1.95 41.28
CA LYS A 185 0.43 1.07 40.54
C LYS A 185 -0.78 1.87 40.10
N GLY A 186 -1.06 1.88 38.80
CA GLY A 186 -2.00 2.80 38.14
C GLY A 186 -1.32 3.93 37.34
N ALA A 187 0.00 4.11 37.42
CA ALA A 187 0.77 5.08 36.62
C ALA A 187 1.71 4.41 35.60
N GLU A 188 1.45 3.14 35.24
CA GLU A 188 2.27 2.38 34.30
C GLU A 188 2.27 2.97 32.89
N ASP A 189 1.20 3.67 32.51
CA ASP A 189 1.08 4.46 31.27
C ASP A 189 2.05 5.63 31.25
N GLU A 190 2.23 6.34 32.37
CA GLU A 190 3.18 7.45 32.47
C GLU A 190 4.63 6.94 32.38
N ALA A 191 4.91 5.77 32.95
CA ALA A 191 6.19 5.08 32.78
C ALA A 191 6.38 4.59 31.33
N LEU A 192 5.33 4.11 30.67
CA LEU A 192 5.39 3.63 29.28
C LEU A 192 5.76 4.76 28.32
N VAL A 193 5.19 5.96 28.52
CA VAL A 193 5.52 7.15 27.73
C VAL A 193 7.02 7.46 27.75
N GLN A 194 7.71 7.24 28.88
CA GLN A 194 9.15 7.49 28.97
C GLN A 194 9.96 6.58 28.03
N TYR A 195 9.58 5.30 27.91
CA TYR A 195 10.24 4.38 26.98
C TYR A 195 9.86 4.66 25.52
N ASP A 196 8.61 5.07 25.26
CA ASP A 196 8.16 5.49 23.93
C ASP A 196 8.94 6.72 23.43
N GLU A 197 9.26 7.66 24.32
CA GLU A 197 10.07 8.82 23.99
C GLU A 197 11.53 8.45 23.70
N LEU A 198 12.12 7.55 24.49
CA LEU A 198 13.48 7.04 24.24
C LEU A 198 13.57 6.34 22.88
N ASP A 199 12.60 5.47 22.55
CA ASP A 199 12.55 4.75 21.29
C ASP A 199 12.40 5.69 20.09
N ALA A 200 11.54 6.70 20.20
CA ALA A 200 11.35 7.73 19.18
C ALA A 200 12.59 8.61 18.97
N LEU A 201 13.22 9.07 20.06
CA LEU A 201 14.41 9.92 20.01
C LEU A 201 15.58 9.18 19.37
N PHE A 202 15.82 7.92 19.73
CA PHE A 202 16.87 7.11 19.13
C PHE A 202 16.63 6.91 17.63
N THR A 203 15.40 6.55 17.23
CA THR A 203 15.01 6.41 15.82
C THR A 203 15.29 7.68 15.01
N GLN A 204 15.06 8.86 15.61
CA GLN A 204 15.34 10.13 14.97
C GLN A 204 16.85 10.34 14.73
N PHE A 205 17.69 10.00 15.70
CA PHE A 205 19.15 10.08 15.53
C PHE A 205 19.65 9.16 14.41
N VAL A 206 19.17 7.91 14.36
CA VAL A 206 19.55 6.97 13.30
C VAL A 206 19.15 7.49 11.92
N ARG A 207 17.92 7.99 11.75
CA ARG A 207 17.48 8.53 10.46
C ARG A 207 18.31 9.74 10.02
N ASN A 208 18.65 10.62 10.97
CA ASN A 208 19.47 11.79 10.68
C ASN A 208 20.90 11.44 10.25
N ALA A 209 21.43 10.28 10.64
CA ALA A 209 22.75 9.82 10.22
C ALA A 209 22.88 9.66 8.69
N SER A 210 21.76 9.48 7.97
CA SER A 210 21.76 9.44 6.50
C SER A 210 21.85 10.82 5.83
N LEU A 211 21.65 11.90 6.60
CA LEU A 211 21.57 13.28 6.09
C LEU A 211 22.69 14.19 6.61
N ILE A 212 23.18 13.91 7.82
CA ILE A 212 24.15 14.74 8.57
C ILE A 212 25.13 13.78 9.27
N GLU A 213 26.34 14.26 9.54
CA GLU A 213 27.35 13.50 10.30
C GLU A 213 26.78 12.98 11.64
N PRO A 214 26.85 11.67 11.90
CA PRO A 214 26.28 11.08 13.11
C PRO A 214 27.09 11.48 14.35
N PRO A 215 26.43 11.65 15.51
CA PRO A 215 27.14 11.94 16.74
C PRO A 215 28.03 10.75 17.16
N PRO A 216 29.21 10.98 17.80
CA PRO A 216 30.18 9.91 18.07
C PRO A 216 29.64 8.73 18.87
N TRP A 217 28.71 8.98 19.81
CA TRP A 217 28.08 7.92 20.61
C TRP A 217 27.23 6.97 19.77
N LEU A 218 26.77 7.37 18.59
CA LEU A 218 25.94 6.51 17.73
C LEU A 218 26.77 5.41 17.07
N ASN A 219 28.08 5.65 16.88
CA ASN A 219 28.99 4.72 16.21
C ASN A 219 29.13 3.38 16.95
N SER A 220 28.89 3.33 18.27
CA SER A 220 28.89 2.07 19.01
C SER A 220 27.81 1.10 18.53
N PHE A 221 26.69 1.62 18.03
CA PHE A 221 25.58 0.82 17.51
C PHE A 221 25.79 0.35 16.07
N SER A 222 26.83 0.85 15.39
CA SER A 222 27.27 0.40 14.06
C SER A 222 28.22 -0.81 14.10
N ALA A 223 28.58 -1.31 15.30
CA ALA A 223 29.47 -2.45 15.45
C ALA A 223 28.86 -3.74 14.84
N PRO A 224 29.67 -4.63 14.24
CA PRO A 224 29.18 -5.87 13.63
C PRO A 224 28.33 -6.71 14.59
N LEU A 225 27.19 -7.21 14.10
CA LEU A 225 26.30 -8.06 14.91
C LEU A 225 26.93 -9.43 15.16
N LYS A 226 27.29 -9.67 16.41
CA LYS A 226 27.76 -10.98 16.89
C LYS A 226 26.63 -11.89 17.38
N GLU A 227 25.55 -11.28 17.87
CA GLU A 227 24.42 -11.97 18.47
C GLU A 227 23.11 -11.21 18.15
N TRP A 228 22.01 -11.94 18.03
CA TRP A 228 20.68 -11.42 17.73
C TRP A 228 19.61 -12.12 18.59
N ARG A 229 19.79 -12.01 19.91
CA ARG A 229 18.86 -12.55 20.90
C ARG A 229 17.49 -11.86 20.80
N GLY A 230 16.43 -12.63 20.99
CA GLY A 230 15.07 -12.13 21.12
C GLY A 230 14.77 -11.52 22.50
N LEU A 231 13.49 -11.40 22.82
CA LEU A 231 12.97 -10.85 24.07
C LEU A 231 13.41 -11.69 25.28
N GLY A 232 13.86 -11.01 26.33
CA GLY A 232 14.30 -11.64 27.58
C GLY A 232 14.83 -10.62 28.59
N ILE A 233 15.01 -11.07 29.83
CA ILE A 233 15.66 -10.25 30.87
C ILE A 233 17.17 -10.47 30.74
N ASP A 234 17.84 -9.54 30.08
CA ASP A 234 19.29 -9.45 30.13
C ASP A 234 19.69 -8.43 31.20
N SER A 235 20.18 -8.95 32.33
CA SER A 235 20.65 -8.15 33.46
C SER A 235 21.82 -7.23 33.10
N ASN A 236 22.57 -7.56 32.05
CA ASN A 236 23.76 -6.81 31.62
C ASN A 236 23.45 -5.83 30.48
N ALA A 237 22.34 -5.97 29.76
CA ALA A 237 21.99 -5.11 28.63
C ALA A 237 21.97 -3.61 29.01
N ARG A 238 21.41 -3.28 30.17
CA ARG A 238 21.39 -1.90 30.67
C ARG A 238 22.82 -1.35 30.85
N PHE A 239 23.70 -2.14 31.44
CA PHE A 239 25.09 -1.74 31.67
C PHE A 239 25.83 -1.54 30.35
N ALA A 240 25.66 -2.45 29.39
CA ALA A 240 26.24 -2.34 28.05
C ALA A 240 25.74 -1.08 27.30
N ILE A 241 24.44 -0.74 27.40
CA ILE A 241 23.88 0.45 26.76
C ILE A 241 24.49 1.73 27.34
N VAL A 242 24.60 1.82 28.67
CA VAL A 242 25.15 3.01 29.34
C VAL A 242 26.64 3.20 29.03
N ASN A 243 27.40 2.11 28.92
CA ASN A 243 28.82 2.17 28.59
C ASN A 243 29.12 2.25 27.09
N SER A 244 28.10 2.37 26.23
CA SER A 244 28.25 2.39 24.77
C SER A 244 28.89 1.11 24.18
N ASP A 245 28.60 -0.04 24.78
CA ASP A 245 29.08 -1.36 24.36
C ASP A 245 27.96 -2.24 23.77
N ALA A 246 26.70 -1.76 23.76
CA ALA A 246 25.55 -2.52 23.28
C ALA A 246 25.38 -2.45 21.76
N SER A 247 24.92 -3.55 21.16
CA SER A 247 24.49 -3.56 19.75
C SER A 247 23.13 -2.87 19.56
N LEU A 248 22.83 -2.47 18.32
CA LEU A 248 21.53 -1.90 17.96
C LEU A 248 20.37 -2.80 18.38
N LEU A 249 20.47 -4.11 18.12
CA LEU A 249 19.42 -5.07 18.48
C LEU A 249 19.27 -5.22 19.99
N GLN A 250 20.36 -5.19 20.76
CA GLN A 250 20.30 -5.25 22.23
C GLN A 250 19.55 -4.04 22.81
N LEU A 251 19.80 -2.83 22.31
CA LEU A 251 19.07 -1.63 22.73
C LEU A 251 17.57 -1.75 22.40
N ARG A 252 17.24 -2.16 21.18
CA ARG A 252 15.86 -2.26 20.70
C ARG A 252 15.06 -3.33 21.46
N VAL A 253 15.66 -4.49 21.68
CA VAL A 253 15.07 -5.56 22.50
C VAL A 253 14.89 -5.10 23.95
N TYR A 254 15.86 -4.35 24.49
CA TYR A 254 15.79 -3.82 25.86
C TYR A 254 14.59 -2.88 26.03
N LEU A 255 14.49 -1.84 25.19
CA LEU A 255 13.39 -0.87 25.25
C LEU A 255 12.03 -1.55 25.05
N PHE A 256 11.92 -2.42 24.03
CA PHE A 256 10.66 -3.11 23.76
C PHE A 256 10.27 -4.07 24.88
N THR A 257 11.22 -4.75 25.51
CA THR A 257 10.96 -5.61 26.68
C THR A 257 10.44 -4.78 27.87
N ARG A 258 10.93 -3.55 28.04
CA ARG A 258 10.39 -2.64 29.07
C ARG A 258 8.96 -2.21 28.78
N GLN A 259 8.68 -1.82 27.53
CA GLN A 259 7.32 -1.47 27.08
C GLN A 259 6.35 -2.65 27.25
N LEU A 260 6.75 -3.85 26.79
CA LEU A 260 5.98 -5.08 26.91
C LEU A 260 5.60 -5.38 28.36
N ASN A 261 6.55 -5.30 29.28
CA ASN A 261 6.30 -5.55 30.70
C ASN A 261 5.30 -4.54 31.31
N LEU A 262 5.34 -3.27 30.89
CA LEU A 262 4.38 -2.26 31.34
C LEU A 262 2.98 -2.51 30.76
N LEU A 263 2.89 -2.84 29.46
CA LEU A 263 1.63 -3.20 28.81
C LEU A 263 0.95 -4.42 29.45
N LEU A 264 1.74 -5.43 29.83
CA LEU A 264 1.21 -6.59 30.56
C LEU A 264 0.67 -6.22 31.94
N LYS A 265 1.32 -5.32 32.68
CA LYS A 265 0.80 -4.83 33.97
C LYS A 265 -0.50 -4.05 33.81
N MET A 266 -0.66 -3.33 32.70
CA MET A 266 -1.89 -2.60 32.37
C MET A 266 -2.99 -3.49 31.78
N ASN A 267 -2.76 -4.81 31.64
CA ASN A 267 -3.66 -5.73 30.98
C ASN A 267 -4.02 -5.28 29.55
N GLN A 268 -3.04 -4.74 28.81
CA GLN A 268 -3.17 -4.29 27.42
C GLN A 268 -2.30 -5.12 26.46
N PRO A 269 -2.49 -6.46 26.39
CA PRO A 269 -1.68 -7.33 25.54
C PRO A 269 -1.85 -7.04 24.03
N GLN A 270 -3.00 -6.49 23.61
CA GLN A 270 -3.27 -6.13 22.22
C GLN A 270 -2.18 -5.21 21.63
N GLN A 271 -1.78 -4.19 22.39
CA GLN A 271 -0.82 -3.19 21.93
C GLN A 271 0.59 -3.77 21.72
N ILE A 272 0.91 -4.92 22.31
CA ILE A 272 2.22 -5.56 22.15
C ILE A 272 2.39 -6.00 20.70
N ALA A 273 1.39 -6.70 20.14
CA ALA A 273 1.43 -7.12 18.73
C ALA A 273 1.37 -5.93 17.76
N GLU A 274 0.58 -4.89 18.08
CA GLU A 274 0.49 -3.65 17.30
C GLU A 274 1.84 -2.92 17.19
N ARG A 275 2.61 -2.92 18.29
CA ARG A 275 3.93 -2.26 18.35
C ARG A 275 5.06 -3.13 17.81
N CYS A 276 4.91 -4.46 17.82
CA CYS A 276 5.96 -5.39 17.42
C CYS A 276 6.31 -5.29 15.93
N LEU A 277 5.32 -5.33 15.03
CA LEU A 277 5.59 -5.30 13.59
C LEU A 277 6.33 -4.02 13.15
N PRO A 278 5.89 -2.80 13.54
CA PRO A 278 6.63 -1.57 13.27
C PRO A 278 8.06 -1.61 13.80
N LEU A 279 8.29 -2.12 15.01
CA LEU A 279 9.63 -2.27 15.58
C LEU A 279 10.53 -3.14 14.68
N LEU A 280 10.05 -4.32 14.28
CA LEU A 280 10.82 -5.24 13.44
C LEU A 280 11.24 -4.61 12.09
N GLN A 281 10.32 -3.86 11.49
CA GLN A 281 10.55 -3.15 10.23
C GLN A 281 11.53 -1.97 10.41
N ILE A 282 11.36 -1.20 11.49
CA ILE A 282 12.28 -0.11 11.86
C ILE A 282 13.68 -0.64 12.06
N CYS A 283 13.87 -1.67 12.90
CA CYS A 283 15.18 -2.25 13.17
C CYS A 283 15.84 -2.79 11.89
N SER A 284 15.09 -3.45 11.02
CA SER A 284 15.62 -3.94 9.73
C SER A 284 16.13 -2.80 8.84
N ASN A 285 15.48 -1.64 8.88
CA ASN A 285 15.92 -0.47 8.14
C ASN A 285 17.10 0.25 8.81
N GLU A 286 17.10 0.33 10.14
CA GLU A 286 18.17 0.98 10.91
C GLU A 286 19.49 0.24 10.81
N LEU A 287 19.47 -1.09 10.79
CA LEU A 287 20.66 -1.90 10.49
C LEU A 287 21.30 -1.50 9.15
N ARG A 288 20.48 -1.14 8.15
CA ARG A 288 20.96 -0.67 6.84
C ARG A 288 21.44 0.77 6.88
N ILE A 289 20.73 1.66 7.56
CA ILE A 289 21.10 3.08 7.68
C ILE A 289 22.44 3.24 8.40
N LEU A 290 22.67 2.47 9.46
CA LEU A 290 23.91 2.49 10.24
C LEU A 290 25.03 1.65 9.63
N GLU A 291 24.81 1.05 8.46
CA GLU A 291 25.75 0.18 7.76
C GLU A 291 26.33 -0.93 8.66
N VAL A 292 25.49 -1.51 9.52
CA VAL A 292 25.91 -2.55 10.45
C VAL A 292 26.27 -3.79 9.65
N ASP A 293 27.48 -4.32 9.87
CA ASP A 293 27.85 -5.60 9.28
C ASP A 293 27.11 -6.73 10.01
N PHE A 294 26.36 -7.52 9.26
CA PHE A 294 25.70 -8.68 9.81
C PHE A 294 25.51 -9.78 8.77
N PRO A 295 25.39 -11.02 9.25
CA PRO A 295 25.30 -12.22 8.43
C PRO A 295 23.98 -12.31 7.70
N GLU A 296 24.00 -12.84 6.47
CA GLU A 296 22.78 -13.04 5.71
C GLU A 296 21.82 -13.98 6.47
N GLY A 297 20.56 -13.56 6.63
CA GLY A 297 19.56 -14.27 7.40
C GLY A 297 19.49 -13.91 8.90
N ALA A 298 20.52 -13.29 9.51
CA ALA A 298 20.51 -12.99 10.94
C ALA A 298 19.34 -12.09 11.37
N ALA A 299 19.08 -11.02 10.62
CA ALA A 299 17.94 -10.14 10.85
C ALA A 299 16.58 -10.86 10.71
N SER A 300 16.48 -11.82 9.79
CA SER A 300 15.28 -12.64 9.61
C SER A 300 15.09 -13.62 10.77
N CYS A 301 16.17 -14.27 11.25
CA CYS A 301 16.13 -15.14 12.42
C CYS A 301 15.66 -14.36 13.66
N TRP A 302 16.21 -13.17 13.89
CA TRP A 302 15.80 -12.28 14.97
C TRP A 302 14.31 -11.90 14.88
N ALA A 303 13.87 -11.47 13.68
CA ALA A 303 12.49 -11.07 13.46
C ALA A 303 11.49 -12.20 13.69
N VAL A 304 11.81 -13.42 13.22
CA VAL A 304 10.97 -14.61 13.48
C VAL A 304 10.95 -14.93 14.97
N GLN A 305 12.11 -14.92 15.65
CA GLN A 305 12.17 -15.21 17.08
C GLN A 305 11.30 -14.24 17.89
N VAL A 306 11.50 -12.92 17.72
CA VAL A 306 10.71 -11.91 18.45
C VAL A 306 9.21 -12.04 18.14
N SER A 307 8.85 -12.32 16.88
CA SER A 307 7.45 -12.56 16.49
C SER A 307 6.84 -13.74 17.23
N LEU A 308 7.55 -14.89 17.29
CA LEU A 308 7.10 -16.08 18.00
C LEU A 308 6.91 -15.84 19.50
N GLN A 309 7.80 -15.05 20.11
CA GLN A 309 7.71 -14.69 21.51
C GLN A 309 6.50 -13.80 21.82
N VAL A 310 6.26 -12.78 20.98
CA VAL A 310 5.06 -11.92 21.12
C VAL A 310 3.78 -12.71 20.87
N LEU A 311 3.76 -13.59 19.88
CA LEU A 311 2.61 -14.48 19.62
C LEU A 311 2.37 -15.44 20.80
N HIS A 312 3.42 -15.98 21.41
CA HIS A 312 3.30 -16.78 22.64
C HIS A 312 2.67 -15.98 23.78
N VAL A 313 3.04 -14.71 23.96
CA VAL A 313 2.40 -13.82 24.93
C VAL A 313 0.93 -13.58 24.59
N CYS A 314 0.61 -13.31 23.33
CA CYS A 314 -0.78 -13.11 22.88
C CYS A 314 -1.65 -14.35 23.10
N ARG A 315 -1.11 -15.56 22.92
CA ARG A 315 -1.81 -16.84 23.19
C ARG A 315 -2.28 -17.02 24.62
N LYS A 316 -1.68 -16.32 25.58
CA LYS A 316 -2.15 -16.33 26.99
C LYS A 316 -3.45 -15.55 27.17
N TYR A 317 -3.90 -14.80 26.17
CA TYR A 317 -5.09 -13.96 26.17
C TYR A 317 -5.99 -14.32 24.98
N PRO A 318 -7.00 -15.19 25.16
CA PRO A 318 -7.80 -15.76 24.06
C PRO A 318 -8.38 -14.72 23.08
N ASP A 319 -8.86 -13.58 23.61
CA ASP A 319 -9.42 -12.49 22.79
C ASP A 319 -8.42 -11.86 21.81
N GLN A 320 -7.12 -12.04 22.06
CA GLN A 320 -6.04 -11.40 21.28
C GLN A 320 -5.44 -12.31 20.21
N VAL A 321 -5.66 -13.63 20.31
CA VAL A 321 -5.10 -14.62 19.38
C VAL A 321 -5.65 -14.43 17.97
N HIS A 322 -6.91 -14.02 17.86
CA HIS A 322 -7.59 -13.78 16.58
C HIS A 322 -7.67 -12.30 16.21
N SER A 323 -6.74 -11.49 16.73
CA SER A 323 -6.66 -10.06 16.43
C SER A 323 -5.93 -9.79 15.11
N LEU A 324 -6.25 -8.66 14.45
CA LEU A 324 -5.55 -8.24 13.24
C LEU A 324 -4.04 -8.07 13.45
N PRO A 325 -3.54 -7.43 14.54
CA PRO A 325 -2.11 -7.28 14.78
C PRO A 325 -1.39 -8.63 14.90
N ALA A 326 -1.98 -9.62 15.59
CA ALA A 326 -1.42 -10.96 15.69
C ALA A 326 -1.35 -11.66 14.32
N ALA A 327 -2.40 -11.57 13.51
CA ALA A 327 -2.41 -12.14 12.16
C ALA A 327 -1.35 -11.51 11.24
N THR A 328 -1.19 -10.18 11.28
CA THR A 328 -0.16 -9.49 10.51
C THR A 328 1.25 -9.82 10.97
N LEU A 329 1.45 -10.07 12.27
CA LEU A 329 2.74 -10.49 12.80
C LEU A 329 3.06 -11.94 12.41
N CYS A 330 2.07 -12.84 12.43
CA CYS A 330 2.22 -14.20 11.90
C CYS A 330 2.61 -14.19 10.42
N ASP A 331 1.90 -13.42 9.58
CA ASP A 331 2.22 -13.29 8.14
C ASP A 331 3.64 -12.75 7.92
N TYR A 332 4.04 -11.72 8.66
CA TYR A 332 5.42 -11.23 8.60
C TYR A 332 6.45 -12.29 9.00
N ALA A 333 6.18 -13.05 10.07
CA ALA A 333 7.03 -14.16 10.48
C ALA A 333 7.09 -15.27 9.41
N CYS A 334 5.97 -15.60 8.75
CA CYS A 334 5.93 -16.54 7.63
C CYS A 334 6.83 -16.08 6.48
N GLN A 335 6.76 -14.80 6.10
CA GLN A 335 7.58 -14.25 5.02
C GLN A 335 9.08 -14.31 5.36
N LYS A 336 9.46 -13.99 6.60
CA LYS A 336 10.85 -14.09 7.06
C LYS A 336 11.34 -15.53 7.18
N LEU A 337 10.47 -16.43 7.63
CA LEU A 337 10.77 -17.85 7.69
C LEU A 337 10.93 -18.44 6.27
N PHE A 338 10.08 -18.07 5.31
CA PHE A 338 10.23 -18.47 3.90
C PHE A 338 11.60 -18.06 3.33
N GLN A 339 12.00 -16.80 3.53
CA GLN A 339 13.33 -16.30 3.11
C GLN A 339 14.48 -17.10 3.72
N LEU A 340 14.37 -17.47 5.00
CA LEU A 340 15.35 -18.35 5.66
C LEU A 340 15.34 -19.76 5.07
N GLY A 341 14.16 -20.27 4.71
CA GLY A 341 14.01 -21.56 4.06
C GLY A 341 14.72 -21.63 2.71
N GLU A 342 14.59 -20.59 1.90
CA GLU A 342 15.30 -20.47 0.61
C GLU A 342 16.82 -20.39 0.82
N LEU A 343 17.27 -19.51 1.73
CA LEU A 343 18.69 -19.32 2.04
C LEU A 343 19.37 -20.62 2.49
N LEU A 344 18.70 -21.36 3.38
CA LEU A 344 19.25 -22.55 4.03
C LEU A 344 18.91 -23.85 3.30
N GLY A 345 18.21 -23.80 2.17
CA GLY A 345 17.82 -25.01 1.43
C GLY A 345 16.84 -25.90 2.19
N LEU A 346 16.00 -25.32 3.07
CA LEU A 346 14.99 -26.01 3.86
C LEU A 346 13.62 -26.08 3.17
N MET A 347 13.48 -25.43 2.01
CA MET A 347 12.26 -25.47 1.21
C MET A 347 11.90 -26.90 0.79
N PRO A 348 10.60 -27.24 0.73
CA PRO A 348 10.16 -28.53 0.23
C PRO A 348 10.58 -28.76 -1.23
N GLY A 349 10.73 -30.03 -1.64
CA GLY A 349 11.05 -30.41 -3.03
C GLY A 349 12.52 -30.29 -3.44
N GLY A 350 13.39 -29.74 -2.60
CA GLY A 350 14.84 -29.66 -2.84
C GLY A 350 15.61 -30.95 -2.48
N GLN A 351 16.88 -31.01 -2.85
CA GLN A 351 17.80 -32.12 -2.48
C GLN A 351 18.27 -32.07 -1.01
N GLY A 352 17.64 -31.22 -0.18
CA GLY A 352 18.06 -30.91 1.18
C GLY A 352 19.18 -29.85 1.23
N PRO A 353 19.58 -29.44 2.45
CA PRO A 353 20.60 -28.40 2.64
C PRO A 353 21.99 -28.92 2.26
N SER A 354 22.76 -28.09 1.54
CA SER A 354 24.18 -28.35 1.26
C SER A 354 25.05 -28.19 2.52
N SER A 355 26.30 -28.68 2.50
CA SER A 355 27.22 -28.52 3.64
C SER A 355 27.39 -27.06 4.06
N ALA A 356 27.52 -26.14 3.10
CA ALA A 356 27.65 -24.71 3.37
C ALA A 356 26.38 -24.12 4.01
N GLN A 357 25.20 -24.60 3.62
CA GLN A 357 23.92 -24.17 4.19
C GLN A 357 23.71 -24.74 5.60
N ILE A 358 24.20 -25.95 5.88
CA ILE A 358 24.21 -26.52 7.23
C ILE A 358 25.11 -25.68 8.15
N ASP A 359 26.32 -25.34 7.69
CA ASP A 359 27.24 -24.48 8.44
C ASP A 359 26.61 -23.10 8.70
N ALA A 360 25.95 -22.52 7.68
CA ALA A 360 25.21 -21.27 7.84
C ALA A 360 24.05 -21.40 8.84
N ALA A 361 23.27 -22.49 8.81
CA ALA A 361 22.18 -22.72 9.75
C ALA A 361 22.68 -22.88 11.20
N LEU A 362 23.79 -23.58 11.42
CA LEU A 362 24.43 -23.72 12.73
C LEU A 362 24.90 -22.37 13.26
N TRP A 363 25.54 -21.58 12.40
CA TRP A 363 26.08 -20.28 12.75
C TRP A 363 24.95 -19.27 13.02
N LEU A 364 23.87 -19.31 12.23
CA LEU A 364 22.63 -18.55 12.47
C LEU A 364 21.91 -18.98 13.76
N GLY A 365 21.92 -20.28 14.07
CA GLY A 365 21.37 -20.82 15.30
C GLY A 365 22.16 -20.41 16.54
N ALA A 366 23.50 -20.33 16.42
CA ALA A 366 24.39 -19.93 17.51
C ALA A 366 24.17 -18.47 17.93
N GLY A 367 24.00 -17.54 16.97
CA GLY A 367 23.79 -16.14 17.29
C GLY A 367 22.43 -15.81 17.92
N LEU A 368 21.45 -16.74 17.90
CA LEU A 368 20.20 -16.62 18.66
C LEU A 368 20.44 -16.75 20.19
N GLY A 369 21.62 -17.19 20.62
CA GLY A 369 22.00 -17.33 22.03
C GLY A 369 21.53 -18.66 22.64
N PRO A 370 21.33 -18.76 23.96
CA PRO A 370 20.73 -19.95 24.60
C PRO A 370 19.24 -20.11 24.24
N GLU A 371 18.55 -21.12 24.80
CA GLU A 371 17.09 -21.24 24.63
C GLU A 371 16.37 -19.97 25.08
N PRO A 372 15.36 -19.51 24.32
CA PRO A 372 14.62 -18.31 24.68
C PRO A 372 13.85 -18.54 25.99
N PRO A 373 13.62 -17.49 26.80
CA PRO A 373 12.94 -17.64 28.10
C PRO A 373 11.46 -18.03 27.99
N PHE A 374 10.85 -17.78 26.82
CA PHE A 374 9.48 -18.16 26.48
C PHE A 374 9.32 -18.00 24.97
N GLY A 375 8.71 -18.98 24.30
CA GLY A 375 8.34 -18.86 22.88
C GLY A 375 9.54 -18.77 21.93
N GLY A 376 9.41 -19.31 20.72
CA GLY A 376 10.50 -19.31 19.75
C GLY A 376 11.51 -20.46 19.91
N GLU A 377 11.33 -21.37 20.88
CA GLU A 377 12.10 -22.63 21.02
C GLU A 377 12.20 -23.36 19.66
N GLN A 378 11.08 -23.34 18.94
CA GLN A 378 10.85 -24.02 17.67
C GLN A 378 11.73 -23.50 16.52
N LEU A 379 12.26 -22.27 16.60
CA LEU A 379 13.03 -21.68 15.51
C LEU A 379 14.37 -22.41 15.32
N LYS A 380 15.10 -22.70 16.40
CA LYS A 380 16.37 -23.43 16.29
C LYS A 380 16.19 -24.82 15.72
N GLU A 381 15.13 -25.51 16.14
CA GLU A 381 14.74 -26.81 15.57
C GLU A 381 14.42 -26.69 14.08
N ALA A 382 13.65 -25.66 13.70
CA ALA A 382 13.31 -25.37 12.32
C ALA A 382 14.54 -25.07 11.44
N LEU A 383 15.55 -24.35 11.95
CA LEU A 383 16.79 -24.09 11.22
C LEU A 383 17.61 -25.37 10.99
N GLY A 384 17.51 -26.35 11.89
CA GLY A 384 18.28 -27.60 11.83
C GLY A 384 17.62 -28.74 11.05
N SER A 385 16.34 -28.64 10.70
CA SER A 385 15.59 -29.74 10.07
C SER A 385 14.53 -29.25 9.07
N PRO A 386 14.56 -29.72 7.81
CA PRO A 386 13.51 -29.40 6.82
C PRO A 386 12.11 -29.77 7.31
N ALA A 387 11.96 -30.86 8.08
CA ALA A 387 10.66 -31.27 8.60
C ALA A 387 10.14 -30.31 9.68
N ALA A 388 11.01 -29.87 10.60
CA ALA A 388 10.65 -28.89 11.63
C ALA A 388 10.35 -27.51 11.02
N PHE A 389 11.12 -27.11 10.01
CA PHE A 389 10.87 -25.91 9.21
C PHE A 389 9.48 -25.92 8.58
N GLN A 390 9.14 -26.97 7.83
CA GLN A 390 7.85 -27.08 7.15
C GLN A 390 6.69 -27.04 8.15
N LYS A 391 6.84 -27.73 9.28
CA LYS A 391 5.83 -27.71 10.36
C LYS A 391 5.61 -26.29 10.89
N LEU A 392 6.68 -25.59 11.28
CA LEU A 392 6.57 -24.23 11.83
C LEU A 392 5.98 -23.24 10.80
N TYR A 393 6.41 -23.32 9.55
CA TYR A 393 5.90 -22.46 8.48
C TYR A 393 4.41 -22.64 8.24
N LEU A 394 3.95 -23.90 8.12
CA LEU A 394 2.53 -24.21 7.89
C LEU A 394 1.67 -23.81 9.09
N GLU A 395 2.11 -24.08 10.33
CA GLU A 395 1.37 -23.68 11.54
C GLU A 395 1.15 -22.16 11.60
N LEU A 396 2.16 -21.36 11.29
CA LEU A 396 2.04 -19.89 11.28
C LEU A 396 1.15 -19.40 10.13
N ALA A 397 1.32 -19.97 8.94
CA ALA A 397 0.61 -19.54 7.74
C ALA A 397 -0.89 -19.89 7.82
N GLU A 398 -1.23 -21.08 8.29
CA GLU A 398 -2.61 -21.50 8.51
C GLU A 398 -3.30 -20.67 9.60
N LEU A 399 -2.59 -20.35 10.69
CA LEU A 399 -3.10 -19.48 11.75
C LEU A 399 -3.38 -18.06 11.23
N ALA A 400 -2.44 -17.46 10.48
CA ALA A 400 -2.62 -16.15 9.87
C ALA A 400 -3.78 -16.15 8.85
N LEU A 401 -3.81 -17.15 7.97
CA LEU A 401 -4.84 -17.31 6.95
C LEU A 401 -6.24 -17.45 7.58
N GLY A 402 -6.40 -18.34 8.56
CA GLY A 402 -7.65 -18.56 9.27
C GLY A 402 -8.12 -17.29 9.98
N THR A 403 -7.21 -16.56 10.60
CA THR A 403 -7.53 -15.30 11.29
C THR A 403 -7.93 -14.20 10.30
N PHE A 404 -7.23 -14.05 9.16
CA PHE A 404 -7.64 -13.09 8.13
C PHE A 404 -9.02 -13.39 7.56
N LYS A 405 -9.34 -14.67 7.33
CA LYS A 405 -10.68 -15.10 6.88
C LYS A 405 -11.75 -14.76 7.92
N HIS A 406 -11.50 -15.06 9.20
CA HIS A 406 -12.41 -14.74 10.29
C HIS A 406 -12.67 -13.23 10.43
N LEU A 407 -11.64 -12.40 10.23
CA LEU A 407 -11.74 -10.94 10.29
C LEU A 407 -12.28 -10.28 9.00
N GLY A 408 -12.68 -11.06 7.98
CA GLY A 408 -13.17 -10.54 6.71
C GLY A 408 -12.10 -9.87 5.83
N ARG A 409 -10.79 -10.08 6.12
CA ARG A 409 -9.67 -9.53 5.36
C ARG A 409 -9.33 -10.43 4.16
N SER A 410 -10.26 -10.50 3.21
CA SER A 410 -10.20 -11.43 2.06
C SER A 410 -8.94 -11.27 1.19
N ARG A 411 -8.47 -10.04 0.96
CA ARG A 411 -7.25 -9.78 0.16
C ARG A 411 -5.99 -10.36 0.81
N SER A 412 -5.79 -10.08 2.10
CA SER A 412 -4.64 -10.60 2.86
C SER A 412 -4.67 -12.13 2.95
N ALA A 413 -5.85 -12.71 3.18
CA ALA A 413 -6.02 -14.16 3.18
C ALA A 413 -5.64 -14.78 1.83
N ARG A 414 -6.10 -14.22 0.70
CA ARG A 414 -5.80 -14.76 -0.62
C ARG A 414 -4.35 -14.57 -1.04
N GLN A 415 -3.71 -13.47 -0.64
CA GLN A 415 -2.28 -13.25 -0.87
C GLN A 415 -1.43 -14.31 -0.15
N LEU A 416 -1.72 -14.59 1.13
CA LEU A 416 -1.05 -15.67 1.87
C LEU A 416 -1.41 -17.05 1.32
N GLY A 417 -2.66 -17.25 0.89
CA GLY A 417 -3.11 -18.47 0.19
C GLY A 417 -2.30 -18.75 -1.08
N HIS A 418 -2.01 -17.74 -1.89
CA HIS A 418 -1.15 -17.87 -3.06
C HIS A 418 0.29 -18.31 -2.68
N GLN A 419 0.86 -17.76 -1.61
CA GLN A 419 2.18 -18.20 -1.11
C GLN A 419 2.15 -19.66 -0.62
N LEU A 420 1.09 -20.06 0.08
CA LEU A 420 0.86 -21.45 0.48
C LEU A 420 0.71 -22.39 -0.73
N ALA A 421 0.09 -21.93 -1.82
CA ALA A 421 -0.02 -22.72 -3.03
C ALA A 421 1.35 -23.08 -3.60
N ASN A 422 2.25 -22.10 -3.73
CA ASN A 422 3.62 -22.34 -4.19
C ASN A 422 4.36 -23.32 -3.27
N PHE A 423 4.17 -23.20 -1.95
CA PHE A 423 4.77 -24.10 -0.98
C PHE A 423 4.26 -25.55 -1.12
N HIS A 424 2.95 -25.74 -1.30
CA HIS A 424 2.36 -27.06 -1.52
C HIS A 424 2.76 -27.66 -2.87
N GLN A 425 2.93 -26.84 -3.91
CA GLN A 425 3.43 -27.28 -5.21
C GLN A 425 4.85 -27.85 -5.07
N LEU A 426 5.74 -27.15 -4.36
CA LEU A 426 7.09 -27.62 -4.05
C LEU A 426 7.10 -28.89 -3.19
N ARG A 427 6.11 -29.06 -2.29
CA ARG A 427 5.94 -30.27 -1.47
C ARG A 427 5.42 -31.48 -2.26
N GLY A 428 4.90 -31.28 -3.47
CA GLY A 428 4.29 -32.34 -4.28
C GLY A 428 2.81 -32.58 -3.95
N ASP A 429 2.11 -31.59 -3.38
CA ASP A 429 0.68 -31.64 -3.05
C ASP A 429 -0.15 -30.76 -4.02
N PRO A 430 -0.25 -31.09 -5.33
CA PRO A 430 -0.85 -30.22 -6.34
C PRO A 430 -2.34 -29.95 -6.10
N HIS A 431 -3.06 -30.88 -5.46
CA HIS A 431 -4.48 -30.69 -5.15
C HIS A 431 -4.73 -29.56 -4.15
N LEU A 432 -3.87 -29.41 -3.14
CA LEU A 432 -3.96 -28.31 -2.16
C LEU A 432 -3.54 -26.98 -2.80
N ALA A 433 -2.47 -27.00 -3.60
CA ALA A 433 -2.04 -25.84 -4.38
C ALA A 433 -3.15 -25.32 -5.31
N ALA A 434 -3.81 -26.23 -6.04
CA ALA A 434 -4.92 -25.89 -6.93
C ALA A 434 -6.10 -25.25 -6.19
N ALA A 435 -6.40 -25.69 -4.96
CA ALA A 435 -7.47 -25.11 -4.15
C ALA A 435 -7.18 -23.65 -3.77
N TYR A 436 -5.95 -23.36 -3.33
CA TYR A 436 -5.52 -22.00 -3.00
C TYR A 436 -5.44 -21.08 -4.23
N LEU A 437 -4.89 -21.58 -5.35
CA LEU A 437 -4.79 -20.80 -6.60
C LEU A 437 -6.16 -20.51 -7.20
N SER A 438 -7.12 -21.43 -7.07
CA SER A 438 -8.50 -21.20 -7.52
C SER A 438 -9.18 -20.06 -6.75
N ASP A 439 -9.01 -19.99 -5.42
CA ASP A 439 -9.53 -18.87 -4.62
C ASP A 439 -8.81 -17.56 -4.96
N ALA A 440 -7.49 -17.60 -5.16
CA ALA A 440 -6.71 -16.45 -5.56
C ALA A 440 -7.12 -15.89 -6.94
N LEU A 441 -7.44 -16.77 -7.90
CA LEU A 441 -7.89 -16.38 -9.24
C LEU A 441 -9.18 -15.53 -9.21
N THR A 442 -10.12 -15.84 -8.32
CA THR A 442 -11.35 -15.04 -8.15
C THR A 442 -11.12 -13.61 -7.67
N ALA A 443 -9.96 -13.33 -7.07
CA ALA A 443 -9.65 -12.00 -6.52
C ALA A 443 -8.91 -11.09 -7.49
N VAL A 444 -8.35 -11.65 -8.56
CA VAL A 444 -7.60 -10.91 -9.59
C VAL A 444 -8.43 -10.68 -10.86
N GLU A 445 -9.74 -10.96 -10.82
CA GLU A 445 -10.66 -10.62 -11.90
C GLU A 445 -10.53 -9.13 -12.26
N GLY A 446 -10.33 -8.84 -13.56
CA GLY A 446 -10.07 -7.49 -14.06
C GLY A 446 -8.60 -7.06 -14.07
N TRP A 447 -7.67 -7.93 -13.66
CA TRP A 447 -6.22 -7.71 -13.73
C TRP A 447 -5.56 -8.78 -14.61
N PRO A 448 -5.59 -8.63 -15.96
CA PRO A 448 -5.21 -9.70 -16.89
C PRO A 448 -3.84 -10.31 -16.61
N THR A 449 -2.82 -9.49 -16.35
CA THR A 449 -1.45 -9.97 -16.07
C THR A 449 -1.35 -10.85 -14.83
N LEU A 450 -2.07 -10.51 -13.76
CA LEU A 450 -2.09 -11.30 -12.52
C LEU A 450 -2.92 -12.56 -12.70
N GLU A 451 -4.06 -12.45 -13.38
CA GLU A 451 -4.93 -13.58 -13.69
C GLU A 451 -4.16 -14.68 -14.43
N ILE A 452 -3.39 -14.30 -15.44
CA ILE A 452 -2.60 -15.25 -16.24
C ILE A 452 -1.44 -15.83 -15.45
N HIS A 453 -0.78 -15.04 -14.61
CA HIS A 453 0.27 -15.56 -13.74
C HIS A 453 -0.26 -16.68 -12.84
N ILE A 454 -1.38 -16.43 -12.16
CA ILE A 454 -2.04 -17.40 -11.27
C ILE A 454 -2.58 -18.60 -12.07
N LEU A 455 -3.18 -18.35 -13.24
CA LEU A 455 -3.72 -19.40 -14.10
C LEU A 455 -2.62 -20.32 -14.65
N SER A 456 -1.44 -19.80 -14.97
CA SER A 456 -0.28 -20.59 -15.38
C SER A 456 0.17 -21.55 -14.29
N GLN A 457 0.29 -21.06 -13.04
CA GLN A 457 0.61 -21.90 -11.88
C GLN A 457 -0.49 -22.93 -11.61
N LEU A 458 -1.75 -22.52 -11.71
CA LEU A 458 -2.89 -23.43 -11.54
C LEU A 458 -2.88 -24.54 -12.59
N ALA A 459 -2.54 -24.22 -13.84
CA ALA A 459 -2.44 -25.18 -14.93
C ALA A 459 -1.29 -26.20 -14.76
N GLU A 460 -0.35 -25.99 -13.84
CA GLU A 460 0.64 -27.01 -13.47
C GLU A 460 0.10 -27.99 -12.42
N CYS A 461 -0.96 -27.61 -11.71
CA CYS A 461 -1.58 -28.39 -10.64
C CYS A 461 -2.86 -29.15 -11.07
N LEU A 462 -3.37 -28.89 -12.27
CA LEU A 462 -4.63 -29.45 -12.80
C LEU A 462 -4.39 -30.65 -13.72
N THR A 463 -5.41 -31.51 -13.83
CA THR A 463 -5.45 -32.65 -14.77
C THR A 463 -6.81 -32.73 -15.48
N GLY A 464 -6.88 -33.49 -16.58
CA GLY A 464 -8.13 -33.74 -17.32
C GLY A 464 -8.80 -32.48 -17.88
N GLU A 465 -10.13 -32.40 -17.78
CA GLU A 465 -10.95 -31.31 -18.33
C GLU A 465 -10.51 -29.93 -17.82
N LYS A 466 -10.21 -29.81 -16.52
CA LYS A 466 -9.85 -28.54 -15.89
C LYS A 466 -8.52 -28.00 -16.46
N LEU A 467 -7.58 -28.89 -16.73
CA LEU A 467 -6.31 -28.53 -17.36
C LEU A 467 -6.53 -28.06 -18.79
N ALA A 468 -7.38 -28.75 -19.55
CA ALA A 468 -7.73 -28.35 -20.92
C ALA A 468 -8.33 -26.94 -20.96
N MET A 469 -9.29 -26.64 -20.08
CA MET A 469 -9.88 -25.29 -19.97
C MET A 469 -8.82 -24.22 -19.62
N ALA A 470 -7.94 -24.50 -18.65
CA ALA A 470 -6.88 -23.56 -18.27
C ALA A 470 -5.89 -23.30 -19.42
N ARG A 471 -5.47 -24.34 -20.15
CA ARG A 471 -4.56 -24.21 -21.30
C ARG A 471 -5.22 -23.49 -22.47
N ALA A 472 -6.52 -23.67 -22.69
CA ALA A 472 -7.29 -22.93 -23.70
C ALA A 472 -7.30 -21.43 -23.40
N ARG A 473 -7.59 -21.04 -22.15
CA ARG A 473 -7.52 -19.64 -21.69
C ARG A 473 -6.12 -19.05 -21.84
N LEU A 474 -5.08 -19.79 -21.48
CA LEU A 474 -3.68 -19.34 -21.62
C LEU A 474 -3.30 -19.14 -23.10
N ALA A 475 -3.68 -20.07 -23.99
CA ALA A 475 -3.45 -19.92 -25.42
C ALA A 475 -4.20 -18.71 -26.02
N ALA A 476 -5.40 -18.44 -25.52
CA ALA A 476 -6.25 -17.32 -25.92
C ALA A 476 -5.86 -15.97 -25.31
N SER A 477 -4.89 -15.94 -24.39
CA SER A 477 -4.52 -14.70 -23.72
C SER A 477 -3.69 -13.77 -24.61
N LEU A 478 -4.12 -12.52 -24.74
CA LEU A 478 -3.39 -11.50 -25.50
C LEU A 478 -2.23 -10.85 -24.72
N THR A 479 -2.10 -11.08 -23.41
CA THR A 479 -0.97 -10.51 -22.64
C THR A 479 0.28 -11.40 -22.69
N LEU A 480 0.15 -12.65 -23.11
CA LEU A 480 1.27 -13.57 -23.30
C LEU A 480 1.90 -13.39 -24.67
N GLU A 481 3.21 -13.61 -24.76
CA GLU A 481 3.91 -13.63 -26.03
C GLU A 481 3.40 -14.77 -26.92
N LEU A 482 3.43 -14.55 -28.24
CA LEU A 482 2.89 -15.48 -29.23
C LEU A 482 3.47 -16.89 -29.10
N GLU A 483 4.78 -17.01 -28.86
CA GLU A 483 5.45 -18.31 -28.74
C GLU A 483 5.00 -19.08 -27.50
N VAL A 484 4.79 -18.40 -26.37
CA VAL A 484 4.26 -19.03 -25.13
C VAL A 484 2.81 -19.49 -25.35
N ARG A 485 2.00 -18.69 -26.05
CA ARG A 485 0.62 -19.06 -26.41
C ARG A 485 0.59 -20.30 -27.29
N LYS A 486 1.46 -20.38 -28.30
CA LYS A 486 1.61 -21.57 -29.15
C LYS A 486 2.00 -22.80 -28.33
N GLN A 487 2.89 -22.67 -27.34
CA GLN A 487 3.25 -23.80 -26.47
C GLN A 487 2.03 -24.32 -25.70
N HIS A 488 1.25 -23.44 -25.07
CA HIS A 488 0.01 -23.83 -24.38
C HIS A 488 -1.02 -24.44 -25.33
N TRP A 489 -1.12 -23.92 -26.56
CA TRP A 489 -1.99 -24.44 -27.61
C TRP A 489 -1.63 -25.88 -28.01
N HIS A 490 -0.35 -26.17 -28.27
CA HIS A 490 0.08 -27.51 -28.61
C HIS A 490 -0.13 -28.51 -27.46
N GLN A 491 0.10 -28.07 -26.22
CA GLN A 491 -0.19 -28.88 -25.04
C GLN A 491 -1.68 -29.17 -24.89
N LEU A 492 -2.55 -28.19 -25.14
CA LEU A 492 -4.00 -28.39 -25.17
C LEU A 492 -4.39 -29.47 -26.18
N LEU A 493 -3.88 -29.39 -27.42
CA LEU A 493 -4.17 -30.40 -28.44
C LEU A 493 -3.73 -31.81 -28.04
N GLN A 494 -2.64 -31.94 -27.28
CA GLN A 494 -2.20 -33.22 -26.73
C GLN A 494 -3.16 -33.73 -25.64
N ILE A 495 -3.61 -32.87 -24.73
CA ILE A 495 -4.54 -33.22 -23.65
C ILE A 495 -5.90 -33.67 -24.22
N LEU A 496 -6.39 -33.01 -25.27
CA LEU A 496 -7.67 -33.37 -25.90
C LEU A 496 -7.67 -34.79 -26.49
N LYS A 497 -6.51 -35.29 -26.93
CA LYS A 497 -6.38 -36.68 -27.39
C LYS A 497 -6.58 -37.69 -26.26
N THR A 498 -6.28 -37.31 -25.03
CA THR A 498 -6.34 -38.18 -23.84
C THR A 498 -7.61 -38.04 -23.01
N LEU A 499 -8.48 -37.05 -23.31
CA LEU A 499 -9.76 -36.89 -22.62
C LEU A 499 -10.76 -37.99 -22.99
N ASP A 500 -11.62 -38.34 -22.05
CA ASP A 500 -12.77 -39.21 -22.27
C ASP A 500 -13.77 -38.58 -23.26
N ASP A 501 -14.68 -39.40 -23.81
CA ASP A 501 -15.61 -39.00 -24.88
C ASP A 501 -16.70 -38.00 -24.41
N ASP A 502 -16.84 -37.78 -23.10
CA ASP A 502 -17.83 -36.86 -22.52
C ASP A 502 -17.51 -35.37 -22.77
N GLY A 503 -16.32 -35.06 -23.29
CA GLY A 503 -15.91 -33.71 -23.69
C GLY A 503 -15.90 -32.69 -22.53
N CYS A 504 -15.74 -31.41 -22.86
CA CYS A 504 -15.70 -30.33 -21.89
C CYS A 504 -16.40 -29.08 -22.43
N VAL A 505 -17.15 -28.39 -21.57
CA VAL A 505 -17.90 -27.18 -21.92
C VAL A 505 -17.26 -25.98 -21.23
N MET A 506 -16.97 -24.92 -21.98
CA MET A 506 -16.43 -23.67 -21.44
C MET A 506 -17.08 -22.43 -22.07
N PRO A 507 -17.02 -21.27 -21.39
CA PRO A 507 -17.55 -20.02 -21.94
C PRO A 507 -16.83 -19.63 -23.24
N LEU A 508 -17.62 -19.28 -24.26
CA LEU A 508 -17.10 -18.80 -25.54
C LEU A 508 -16.16 -17.61 -25.34
N GLU A 509 -16.54 -16.66 -24.49
CA GLU A 509 -15.89 -15.35 -24.30
C GLU A 509 -14.48 -15.44 -23.68
N GLU A 510 -14.12 -16.60 -23.13
CA GLU A 510 -12.76 -16.87 -22.66
C GLU A 510 -11.77 -17.08 -23.82
N VAL A 511 -12.24 -17.48 -25.00
CA VAL A 511 -11.39 -17.86 -26.16
C VAL A 511 -11.76 -17.12 -27.45
N PHE A 512 -13.05 -16.91 -27.70
CA PHE A 512 -13.59 -16.22 -28.87
C PHE A 512 -14.46 -15.04 -28.44
N ASP A 513 -14.26 -13.90 -29.11
CA ASP A 513 -15.16 -12.76 -28.99
C ASP A 513 -16.25 -12.86 -30.04
N LEU A 514 -17.51 -12.98 -29.61
CA LEU A 514 -18.65 -12.84 -30.53
C LEU A 514 -18.80 -11.36 -30.91
N VAL A 515 -18.46 -11.00 -32.14
CA VAL A 515 -18.48 -9.61 -32.63
C VAL A 515 -19.88 -9.22 -33.07
N SER A 516 -20.49 -10.03 -33.95
CA SER A 516 -21.85 -9.81 -34.43
C SER A 516 -22.46 -11.09 -34.97
N VAL A 517 -23.78 -11.16 -34.88
CA VAL A 517 -24.59 -12.16 -35.59
C VAL A 517 -25.61 -11.38 -36.41
N THR A 518 -25.48 -11.46 -37.73
CA THR A 518 -26.35 -10.74 -38.66
C THR A 518 -27.24 -11.77 -39.36
N PRO A 519 -28.54 -11.86 -39.01
CA PRO A 519 -29.46 -12.75 -39.70
C PRO A 519 -29.67 -12.27 -41.14
N ILE A 520 -29.49 -13.17 -42.10
CA ILE A 520 -29.82 -12.90 -43.51
C ILE A 520 -31.28 -13.23 -43.69
N SER A 521 -32.07 -12.18 -43.86
CA SER A 521 -33.50 -12.31 -44.05
C SER A 521 -33.83 -12.52 -45.53
N GLY A 522 -34.27 -13.73 -45.94
CA GLY A 522 -34.47 -14.10 -47.34
C GLY A 522 -34.72 -15.58 -47.58
N HIS A 523 -34.67 -16.04 -48.84
CA HIS A 523 -34.97 -17.44 -49.21
C HIS A 523 -34.01 -18.50 -48.62
N ARG A 524 -32.81 -18.12 -48.17
CA ARG A 524 -31.75 -19.06 -47.75
C ARG A 524 -31.61 -19.27 -46.24
N GLN A 525 -32.40 -18.62 -45.38
CA GLN A 525 -32.40 -18.79 -43.91
C GLN A 525 -30.98 -18.98 -43.32
N GLN A 526 -30.20 -17.91 -43.37
CA GLN A 526 -28.78 -17.91 -43.02
C GLN A 526 -28.49 -16.88 -41.92
N ALA A 527 -27.36 -17.02 -41.25
CA ALA A 527 -26.80 -15.96 -40.43
C ALA A 527 -25.30 -15.80 -40.72
N TYR A 528 -24.88 -14.56 -40.94
CA TYR A 528 -23.47 -14.19 -40.88
C TYR A 528 -23.05 -14.13 -39.42
N VAL A 529 -22.02 -14.89 -39.07
CA VAL A 529 -21.44 -14.90 -37.72
C VAL A 529 -20.03 -14.36 -37.84
N ASN A 530 -19.78 -13.27 -37.12
CA ASN A 530 -18.46 -12.67 -37.01
C ASN A 530 -17.94 -12.94 -35.60
N ILE A 531 -16.83 -13.66 -35.52
CA ILE A 531 -16.12 -13.91 -34.27
C ILE A 531 -14.67 -13.45 -34.41
N ASN A 532 -14.09 -13.00 -33.32
CA ASN A 532 -12.67 -12.77 -33.23
C ASN A 532 -12.04 -13.89 -32.38
N SER A 533 -11.24 -14.74 -33.03
CA SER A 533 -10.49 -15.81 -32.38
C SER A 533 -9.24 -15.25 -31.73
N ARG A 534 -9.08 -15.48 -30.43
CA ARG A 534 -7.85 -15.13 -29.71
C ARG A 534 -6.83 -16.26 -29.71
N LEU A 535 -7.08 -17.36 -30.41
CA LEU A 535 -6.14 -18.49 -30.50
C LEU A 535 -4.90 -18.10 -31.34
N PRO A 536 -3.73 -18.70 -31.07
CA PRO A 536 -2.49 -18.36 -31.77
C PRO A 536 -2.38 -19.01 -33.15
N GLU A 537 -3.17 -20.04 -33.43
CA GLU A 537 -3.15 -20.81 -34.68
C GLU A 537 -4.55 -21.14 -35.15
N ALA A 538 -4.65 -21.59 -36.41
CA ALA A 538 -5.92 -21.95 -37.01
C ALA A 538 -6.46 -23.26 -36.43
N VAL A 539 -7.78 -23.35 -36.27
CA VAL A 539 -8.47 -24.48 -35.68
C VAL A 539 -9.71 -24.85 -36.48
N LEU A 540 -9.99 -26.15 -36.61
CA LEU A 540 -11.24 -26.65 -37.17
C LEU A 540 -12.29 -26.74 -36.05
N VAL A 541 -13.44 -26.11 -36.26
CA VAL A 541 -14.58 -26.20 -35.33
C VAL A 541 -15.87 -26.54 -36.05
N ASN A 542 -16.80 -27.16 -35.32
CA ASN A 542 -18.17 -27.41 -35.75
C ASN A 542 -19.08 -26.33 -35.14
N PRO A 543 -19.49 -25.30 -35.89
CA PRO A 543 -20.32 -24.23 -35.36
C PRO A 543 -21.80 -24.61 -35.39
N SER A 544 -22.54 -24.20 -34.37
CA SER A 544 -24.00 -24.32 -34.30
C SER A 544 -24.58 -23.11 -33.59
N LEU A 545 -25.63 -22.51 -34.15
CA LEU A 545 -26.31 -21.35 -33.60
C LEU A 545 -27.78 -21.70 -33.37
N SER A 546 -28.19 -21.76 -32.11
CA SER A 546 -29.55 -22.17 -31.73
C SER A 546 -30.59 -21.12 -32.11
N VAL A 547 -31.76 -21.61 -32.54
CA VAL A 547 -32.94 -20.85 -32.91
C VAL A 547 -34.07 -21.21 -31.95
N GLN A 548 -34.62 -20.22 -31.27
CA GLN A 548 -35.72 -20.42 -30.33
C GLN A 548 -36.99 -19.71 -30.82
N THR A 549 -38.14 -20.35 -30.60
CA THR A 549 -39.47 -19.83 -30.96
C THR A 549 -40.15 -19.09 -29.81
N SER A 550 -39.71 -19.30 -28.56
CA SER A 550 -40.23 -18.63 -27.36
C SER A 550 -39.18 -17.74 -26.70
N LEU A 551 -39.54 -16.52 -26.31
CA LEU A 551 -38.66 -15.60 -25.56
C LEU A 551 -38.00 -16.35 -24.37
N PRO A 552 -36.70 -16.12 -24.10
CA PRO A 552 -36.07 -16.70 -22.93
C PRO A 552 -36.84 -16.24 -21.69
N GLN A 553 -37.38 -17.19 -20.92
CA GLN A 553 -37.82 -16.84 -19.57
C GLN A 553 -36.56 -16.41 -18.83
N VAL A 554 -36.50 -15.14 -18.46
CA VAL A 554 -35.51 -14.66 -17.50
C VAL A 554 -35.85 -15.35 -16.18
N SER A 555 -35.35 -16.58 -15.99
CA SER A 555 -35.32 -17.18 -14.68
C SER A 555 -34.52 -16.22 -13.81
N ARG A 556 -35.16 -15.75 -12.74
CA ARG A 556 -34.49 -15.05 -11.64
C ARG A 556 -33.17 -15.74 -11.41
N LYS A 557 -32.07 -14.98 -11.40
CA LYS A 557 -30.74 -15.36 -10.89
C LYS A 557 -30.84 -16.52 -9.87
N GLU A 558 -30.88 -17.75 -10.35
CA GLU A 558 -30.35 -18.86 -9.60
C GLU A 558 -28.86 -18.67 -9.79
N SER A 559 -28.27 -18.05 -8.78
CA SER A 559 -26.84 -17.99 -8.59
C SER A 559 -26.30 -19.41 -8.69
N ASN A 560 -25.95 -19.86 -9.88
CA ASN A 560 -25.26 -21.11 -10.09
C ASN A 560 -23.89 -20.93 -9.41
N PRO A 561 -23.62 -21.53 -8.24
CA PRO A 561 -22.48 -21.14 -7.41
C PRO A 561 -21.13 -21.58 -7.98
N ARG A 562 -21.12 -22.16 -9.20
CA ARG A 562 -19.96 -22.84 -9.79
C ARG A 562 -19.55 -22.32 -11.18
N GLY A 563 -20.16 -21.26 -11.71
CA GLY A 563 -19.71 -20.62 -12.96
C GLY A 563 -19.72 -21.49 -14.23
N ARG A 564 -20.23 -22.73 -14.19
CA ARG A 564 -20.32 -23.60 -15.38
C ARG A 564 -21.42 -23.09 -16.31
N ARG A 565 -21.05 -22.68 -17.53
CA ARG A 565 -22.01 -22.48 -18.64
C ARG A 565 -22.60 -23.83 -19.03
N LEU A 566 -23.92 -23.85 -19.24
CA LEU A 566 -24.65 -25.02 -19.73
C LEU A 566 -24.93 -24.84 -21.22
N ARG A 567 -24.82 -25.93 -21.97
CA ARG A 567 -25.20 -26.01 -23.38
C ARG A 567 -26.72 -26.00 -23.49
N GLY A 568 -27.28 -25.05 -24.24
CA GLY A 568 -28.72 -24.93 -24.48
C GLY A 568 -29.26 -25.98 -25.46
N ASN A 569 -30.52 -25.82 -25.87
CA ASN A 569 -31.14 -26.70 -26.85
C ASN A 569 -30.79 -26.28 -28.29
N PHE A 570 -30.11 -27.16 -29.03
CA PHE A 570 -29.73 -26.97 -30.44
C PHE A 570 -30.57 -27.81 -31.42
N SER A 571 -31.76 -28.28 -31.02
CA SER A 571 -32.66 -29.07 -31.89
C SER A 571 -33.13 -28.30 -33.13
N ALA A 572 -33.28 -26.98 -33.01
CA ALA A 572 -33.45 -26.06 -34.14
C ALA A 572 -32.24 -25.14 -34.14
N CYS A 573 -31.36 -25.28 -35.12
CA CYS A 573 -30.15 -24.46 -35.21
C CYS A 573 -29.75 -24.19 -36.66
N LEU A 574 -28.96 -23.14 -36.82
CA LEU A 574 -28.14 -22.94 -38.02
C LEU A 574 -26.79 -23.62 -37.78
N SER A 575 -26.30 -24.37 -38.75
CA SER A 575 -24.95 -24.95 -38.68
C SER A 575 -24.30 -25.01 -40.06
N SER A 576 -23.05 -25.44 -40.11
CA SER A 576 -22.30 -25.64 -41.35
C SER A 576 -21.44 -26.89 -41.23
N GLU A 577 -20.80 -27.26 -42.35
CA GLU A 577 -19.63 -28.13 -42.31
C GLU A 577 -18.52 -27.55 -41.43
N PRO A 578 -17.57 -28.37 -40.93
CA PRO A 578 -16.48 -27.92 -40.09
C PRO A 578 -15.72 -26.73 -40.71
N ILE A 579 -15.60 -25.64 -39.97
CA ILE A 579 -14.97 -24.40 -40.45
C ILE A 579 -13.58 -24.27 -39.86
N LYS A 580 -12.62 -23.87 -40.70
CA LYS A 580 -11.28 -23.49 -40.26
C LYS A 580 -11.26 -22.02 -39.80
N ILE A 581 -11.26 -21.80 -38.50
CA ILE A 581 -11.10 -20.49 -37.87
C ILE A 581 -9.62 -20.13 -37.83
N GLN A 582 -9.23 -18.97 -38.36
CA GLN A 582 -7.90 -18.37 -38.28
C GLN A 582 -7.75 -17.51 -37.00
N PRO A 583 -6.53 -17.20 -36.55
CA PRO A 583 -6.32 -16.15 -35.54
C PRO A 583 -6.89 -14.80 -35.99
N GLY A 584 -7.57 -14.08 -35.11
CA GLY A 584 -8.17 -12.78 -35.41
C GLY A 584 -9.64 -12.86 -35.87
N LEU A 585 -10.08 -11.89 -36.68
CA LEU A 585 -11.46 -11.82 -37.16
C LEU A 585 -11.74 -12.94 -38.16
N ASN A 586 -12.87 -13.64 -37.95
CA ASN A 586 -13.38 -14.69 -38.82
C ASN A 586 -14.85 -14.42 -39.11
N GLU A 587 -15.21 -14.63 -40.37
CA GLU A 587 -16.56 -14.45 -40.86
C GLU A 587 -16.99 -15.73 -41.55
N PHE A 588 -18.17 -16.23 -41.20
CA PHE A 588 -18.73 -17.41 -41.83
C PHE A 588 -20.25 -17.39 -41.81
N ILE A 589 -20.83 -18.22 -42.66
CA ILE A 589 -22.28 -18.33 -42.86
C ILE A 589 -22.75 -19.66 -42.26
N LEU A 590 -23.76 -19.59 -41.40
CA LEU A 590 -24.47 -20.77 -40.91
C LEU A 590 -25.79 -20.91 -41.65
N ASN A 591 -26.11 -22.14 -42.05
CA ASN A 591 -27.30 -22.47 -42.83
C ASN A 591 -28.33 -23.19 -41.97
N ALA A 592 -29.60 -22.98 -42.26
CA ALA A 592 -30.69 -23.70 -41.63
C ALA A 592 -30.58 -25.22 -41.85
N GLN A 593 -30.64 -25.96 -40.75
CA GLN A 593 -30.82 -27.41 -40.80
C GLN A 593 -32.32 -27.71 -40.86
N GLY A 594 -32.88 -27.63 -42.08
CA GLY A 594 -34.31 -27.82 -42.36
C GLY A 594 -35.12 -26.52 -42.45
N ASP A 595 -36.45 -26.63 -42.61
CA ASP A 595 -37.35 -25.49 -42.70
C ASP A 595 -37.52 -24.82 -41.32
N LEU A 596 -36.77 -23.75 -41.05
CA LEU A 596 -36.96 -22.96 -39.85
C LEU A 596 -38.14 -22.00 -40.03
N HIS A 597 -39.01 -21.92 -39.03
CA HIS A 597 -39.97 -20.83 -38.92
C HIS A 597 -39.27 -19.56 -38.39
N THR A 598 -39.89 -18.39 -38.55
CA THR A 598 -39.45 -17.13 -37.93
C THR A 598 -39.15 -17.35 -36.44
N GLY A 599 -37.90 -17.14 -36.06
CA GLY A 599 -37.38 -17.41 -34.70
C GLY A 599 -36.23 -16.47 -34.37
N HIS A 600 -35.87 -16.40 -33.09
CA HIS A 600 -34.73 -15.59 -32.64
C HIS A 600 -33.50 -16.44 -32.38
N LEU A 601 -32.35 -15.91 -32.76
CA LEU A 601 -31.05 -16.51 -32.54
C LEU A 601 -30.67 -16.33 -31.07
N SER A 602 -30.27 -17.41 -30.39
CA SER A 602 -30.13 -17.40 -28.92
C SER A 602 -28.72 -17.66 -28.39
N GLN A 603 -28.07 -18.72 -28.84
CA GLN A 603 -26.79 -19.19 -28.28
C GLN A 603 -25.92 -19.81 -29.37
N LEU A 604 -24.65 -19.42 -29.44
CA LEU A 604 -23.63 -19.97 -30.32
C LEU A 604 -22.80 -21.05 -29.59
N SER A 605 -22.57 -22.17 -30.25
CA SER A 605 -21.68 -23.26 -29.84
C SER A 605 -20.63 -23.48 -30.92
N LEU A 606 -19.36 -23.57 -30.53
CA LEU A 606 -18.25 -23.95 -31.40
C LEU A 606 -17.59 -25.20 -30.80
N ILE A 607 -17.67 -26.34 -31.48
CA ILE A 607 -17.10 -27.60 -30.97
C ILE A 607 -15.77 -27.88 -31.66
N MET A 608 -14.71 -28.07 -30.88
CA MET A 608 -13.36 -28.35 -31.34
C MET A 608 -12.96 -29.79 -31.02
N ASN A 609 -12.41 -30.51 -32.01
CA ASN A 609 -11.99 -31.93 -31.90
C ASN A 609 -13.07 -32.85 -31.30
N ASP A 610 -14.36 -32.53 -31.51
CA ASP A 610 -15.52 -33.23 -30.94
C ASP A 610 -15.54 -33.37 -29.40
N LYS A 611 -14.63 -32.65 -28.70
CA LYS A 611 -14.38 -32.81 -27.26
C LYS A 611 -14.39 -31.51 -26.47
N MET A 612 -14.31 -30.34 -27.11
CA MET A 612 -14.32 -29.06 -26.40
C MET A 612 -15.36 -28.12 -27.01
N ASP A 613 -16.43 -27.87 -26.27
CA ASP A 613 -17.55 -27.02 -26.69
C ASP A 613 -17.45 -25.63 -26.05
N PHE A 614 -17.28 -24.61 -26.90
CA PHE A 614 -17.25 -23.21 -26.51
C PHE A 614 -18.64 -22.61 -26.71
N VAL A 615 -19.30 -22.24 -25.60
CA VAL A 615 -20.71 -21.88 -25.61
C VAL A 615 -20.89 -20.42 -25.18
N SER A 616 -21.63 -19.63 -25.95
CA SER A 616 -21.93 -18.22 -25.61
C SER A 616 -22.94 -18.10 -24.47
N ALA A 617 -23.06 -16.92 -23.88
CA ALA A 617 -24.25 -16.58 -23.11
C ALA A 617 -25.53 -16.71 -23.96
N GLU A 618 -26.64 -17.11 -23.34
CA GLU A 618 -27.97 -16.98 -23.97
C GLU A 618 -28.33 -15.49 -24.09
N ALA A 619 -28.54 -15.02 -25.31
CA ALA A 619 -28.87 -13.63 -25.60
C ALA A 619 -29.76 -13.54 -26.86
N ARG A 620 -30.48 -12.44 -27.05
CA ARG A 620 -31.25 -12.23 -28.28
C ARG A 620 -30.32 -11.68 -29.38
N LEU A 621 -29.76 -12.57 -30.18
CA LEU A 621 -28.70 -12.27 -31.17
C LEU A 621 -29.23 -11.81 -32.53
N GLY A 622 -30.52 -12.00 -32.83
CA GLY A 622 -31.15 -11.58 -34.09
C GLY A 622 -32.48 -12.27 -34.36
N ILE A 623 -33.19 -11.87 -35.42
CA ILE A 623 -34.44 -12.49 -35.92
C ILE A 623 -34.25 -12.79 -37.40
N ILE A 624 -34.63 -13.99 -37.86
CA ILE A 624 -34.61 -14.37 -39.28
C ILE A 624 -36.02 -14.20 -39.86
N GLU A 625 -36.18 -13.28 -40.82
CA GLU A 625 -37.41 -13.05 -41.62
C GLU A 625 -37.13 -13.32 -43.13
N VAL A 626 -38.11 -13.31 -44.05
CA VAL A 626 -37.88 -13.65 -45.47
C VAL A 626 -38.31 -12.50 -46.41
N LYS A 627 -37.39 -11.89 -47.21
CA LYS A 627 -37.68 -10.83 -48.23
C LYS A 627 -36.74 -10.86 -49.48
N LYS A 628 -37.09 -10.16 -50.59
CA LYS A 628 -36.37 -10.00 -51.92
C LYS A 628 -35.62 -8.64 -52.02
N GLY A 629 -34.48 -8.52 -52.73
CA GLY A 629 -33.65 -7.28 -52.77
C GLY A 629 -32.80 -6.98 -54.04
N GLU A 630 -32.36 -5.71 -54.13
CA GLU A 630 -31.54 -5.06 -55.18
C GLU A 630 -30.02 -5.34 -55.06
N THR A 631 -29.19 -4.88 -56.02
CA THR A 631 -27.72 -4.94 -55.96
C THR A 631 -27.18 -4.03 -54.84
N THR A 632 -26.48 -4.61 -53.87
CA THR A 632 -25.96 -3.90 -52.69
C THR A 632 -24.44 -3.81 -52.72
N ILE A 633 -23.90 -2.80 -52.01
CA ILE A 633 -22.47 -2.60 -51.85
C ILE A 633 -22.13 -2.70 -50.37
N SER A 634 -21.13 -3.51 -50.02
CA SER A 634 -20.50 -3.51 -48.71
C SER A 634 -19.04 -3.09 -48.80
N VAL A 635 -18.56 -2.40 -47.76
CA VAL A 635 -17.14 -2.05 -47.63
C VAL A 635 -16.48 -3.13 -46.80
N GLU A 636 -15.53 -3.82 -47.41
CA GLU A 636 -14.66 -4.77 -46.72
C GLU A 636 -13.33 -4.10 -46.44
N SER A 637 -13.17 -3.67 -45.19
CA SER A 637 -11.93 -3.09 -44.73
C SER A 637 -11.67 -3.52 -43.30
N GLY A 638 -10.40 -3.86 -43.01
CA GLY A 638 -9.92 -3.82 -41.63
C GLY A 638 -9.98 -2.38 -41.08
N GLN A 639 -9.52 -2.17 -39.85
CA GLN A 639 -9.41 -0.82 -39.28
C GLN A 639 -8.42 0.01 -40.11
N LEU A 640 -8.94 0.93 -40.94
CA LEU A 640 -8.15 1.83 -41.76
C LEU A 640 -7.58 2.96 -40.91
N LEU A 641 -6.29 3.25 -41.08
CA LEU A 641 -5.59 4.27 -40.31
C LEU A 641 -5.39 5.56 -41.12
N ALA A 642 -5.73 6.72 -40.55
CA ALA A 642 -5.45 7.98 -41.21
C ALA A 642 -3.93 8.23 -41.34
N ARG A 643 -3.53 9.04 -42.34
CA ARG A 643 -2.14 9.41 -42.68
C ARG A 643 -1.24 8.26 -43.16
N MET A 644 -1.81 7.09 -43.43
CA MET A 644 -1.10 5.96 -44.02
C MET A 644 -1.87 5.46 -45.25
N PRO A 645 -1.20 5.30 -46.41
CA PRO A 645 -1.84 4.76 -47.60
C PRO A 645 -2.22 3.29 -47.37
N GLN A 646 -3.51 2.97 -47.50
CA GLN A 646 -4.04 1.63 -47.25
C GLN A 646 -5.03 1.20 -48.31
N LYS A 647 -5.04 -0.10 -48.57
CA LYS A 647 -5.97 -0.73 -49.50
C LYS A 647 -7.24 -1.17 -48.76
N PHE A 648 -8.40 -0.91 -49.34
CA PHE A 648 -9.70 -1.39 -48.88
C PHE A 648 -10.50 -1.96 -50.05
N GLN A 649 -11.47 -2.81 -49.76
CA GLN A 649 -12.24 -3.53 -50.77
C GLN A 649 -13.69 -3.07 -50.78
N LEU A 650 -14.24 -2.87 -51.99
CA LEU A 650 -15.66 -2.68 -52.22
C LEU A 650 -16.22 -3.98 -52.78
N ARG A 651 -17.15 -4.60 -52.07
CA ARG A 651 -17.85 -5.81 -52.50
C ARG A 651 -19.21 -5.42 -53.07
N PHE A 652 -19.44 -5.79 -54.31
CA PHE A 652 -20.70 -5.62 -55.04
C PHE A 652 -21.42 -6.96 -55.06
N THR A 653 -22.58 -7.04 -54.41
CA THR A 653 -23.43 -8.23 -54.42
C THR A 653 -24.53 -8.06 -55.45
N ALA A 654 -24.47 -8.88 -56.51
CA ALA A 654 -25.40 -8.78 -57.63
C ALA A 654 -26.84 -9.09 -57.18
N GLY A 655 -27.75 -8.14 -57.43
CA GLY A 655 -29.19 -8.29 -57.20
C GLY A 655 -29.84 -9.22 -58.22
N THR A 656 -31.16 -9.08 -58.40
CA THR A 656 -31.95 -9.95 -59.28
C THR A 656 -31.51 -10.00 -60.74
N ASP A 657 -30.84 -8.94 -61.22
CA ASP A 657 -30.54 -8.73 -62.63
C ASP A 657 -29.07 -8.99 -63.03
N GLY A 658 -28.22 -9.39 -62.08
CA GLY A 658 -26.78 -9.60 -62.34
C GLY A 658 -26.00 -8.29 -62.59
N ILE A 659 -24.69 -8.41 -62.86
CA ILE A 659 -23.81 -7.29 -63.28
C ILE A 659 -23.19 -7.65 -64.63
N GLU A 660 -23.30 -6.76 -65.62
CA GLU A 660 -22.73 -6.96 -66.96
C GLU A 660 -21.22 -6.64 -66.99
N GLU A 661 -20.49 -7.31 -67.89
CA GLU A 661 -19.05 -7.11 -68.06
C GLU A 661 -18.75 -5.69 -68.57
N GLY A 662 -17.82 -5.00 -67.91
CA GLY A 662 -17.44 -3.63 -68.28
C GLY A 662 -18.39 -2.56 -67.73
N THR A 663 -19.23 -2.89 -66.74
CA THR A 663 -20.07 -1.89 -66.06
C THR A 663 -19.18 -0.86 -65.35
N GLU A 664 -19.20 0.38 -65.81
CA GLU A 664 -18.43 1.47 -65.20
C GLU A 664 -19.09 1.99 -63.92
N VAL A 665 -18.31 2.11 -62.85
CA VAL A 665 -18.70 2.75 -61.60
C VAL A 665 -17.76 3.91 -61.34
N THR A 666 -18.32 5.13 -61.28
CA THR A 666 -17.57 6.33 -60.90
C THR A 666 -17.67 6.53 -59.39
N ILE A 667 -16.53 6.62 -58.71
CA ILE A 667 -16.44 6.84 -57.26
C ILE A 667 -15.89 8.24 -57.00
N LYS A 668 -16.66 9.06 -56.27
CA LYS A 668 -16.25 10.41 -55.85
C LYS A 668 -15.97 10.45 -54.35
N ALA A 669 -14.79 10.95 -53.99
CA ALA A 669 -14.34 11.14 -52.61
C ALA A 669 -14.50 12.59 -52.14
N PRO A 670 -14.82 12.79 -50.85
CA PRO A 670 -14.94 14.12 -50.23
C PRO A 670 -13.55 14.74 -49.96
N ARG A 671 -13.52 16.01 -49.55
CA ARG A 671 -12.28 16.68 -49.12
C ARG A 671 -11.68 15.95 -47.91
N GLY A 672 -10.37 15.70 -47.93
CA GLY A 672 -9.65 14.98 -46.88
C GLY A 672 -9.41 13.50 -47.19
N LEU A 673 -10.03 12.95 -48.23
CA LEU A 673 -9.79 11.59 -48.71
C LEU A 673 -9.25 11.62 -50.14
N SER A 674 -8.10 10.98 -50.37
CA SER A 674 -7.53 10.77 -51.70
C SER A 674 -7.57 9.29 -52.05
N LEU A 675 -7.95 8.97 -53.29
CA LEU A 675 -8.05 7.62 -53.86
C LEU A 675 -6.96 7.42 -54.92
N GLY A 676 -6.39 6.21 -54.99
CA GLY A 676 -5.35 5.82 -55.97
C GLY A 676 -4.14 6.75 -55.94
N ASP A 677 -3.77 7.27 -57.12
CA ASP A 677 -2.60 8.14 -57.38
C ASP A 677 -2.70 9.55 -56.76
N GLY A 678 -3.64 9.77 -55.82
CA GLY A 678 -3.84 11.04 -55.11
C GLY A 678 -5.06 11.85 -55.57
N GLY A 679 -5.90 11.30 -56.45
CA GLY A 679 -7.11 11.94 -56.97
C GLY A 679 -8.31 11.88 -56.00
N ARG A 680 -9.39 12.61 -56.32
CA ARG A 680 -10.69 12.54 -55.60
C ARG A 680 -11.80 11.83 -56.38
N GLN A 681 -11.48 11.34 -57.57
CA GLN A 681 -12.41 10.62 -58.41
C GLN A 681 -11.65 9.51 -59.11
N ILE A 682 -12.22 8.31 -59.12
CA ILE A 682 -11.70 7.15 -59.83
C ILE A 682 -12.87 6.46 -60.53
N VAL A 683 -12.63 5.93 -61.73
CA VAL A 683 -13.59 5.11 -62.48
C VAL A 683 -13.05 3.68 -62.47
N ILE A 684 -13.91 2.73 -62.14
CA ILE A 684 -13.59 1.30 -62.10
C ILE A 684 -14.56 0.56 -63.03
N GLU A 685 -14.07 -0.51 -63.66
CA GLU A 685 -14.88 -1.41 -64.49
C GLU A 685 -15.15 -2.69 -63.70
N LEU A 686 -16.42 -3.10 -63.64
CA LEU A 686 -16.81 -4.34 -62.97
C LEU A 686 -16.80 -5.54 -63.94
N PRO A 687 -16.24 -6.70 -63.52
CA PRO A 687 -16.40 -7.95 -64.25
C PRO A 687 -17.84 -8.47 -64.21
N LYS A 688 -18.19 -9.33 -65.18
CA LYS A 688 -19.50 -10.00 -65.21
C LYS A 688 -19.76 -10.77 -63.92
N THR A 689 -20.91 -10.53 -63.29
CA THR A 689 -21.30 -11.21 -62.04
C THR A 689 -22.72 -11.75 -62.16
N GLU A 690 -22.90 -13.05 -61.88
CA GLU A 690 -24.21 -13.68 -61.94
C GLU A 690 -25.06 -13.32 -60.70
N GLN A 691 -26.38 -13.53 -60.78
CA GLN A 691 -27.32 -13.22 -59.71
C GLN A 691 -26.89 -13.82 -58.36
N GLY A 692 -26.78 -12.98 -57.34
CA GLY A 692 -26.39 -13.38 -55.98
C GLY A 692 -24.91 -13.75 -55.80
N GLN A 693 -24.05 -13.51 -56.81
CA GLN A 693 -22.60 -13.58 -56.66
C GLN A 693 -22.00 -12.21 -56.30
N ASP A 694 -20.80 -12.26 -55.73
CA ASP A 694 -20.04 -11.09 -55.30
C ASP A 694 -18.88 -10.80 -56.25
N THR A 695 -18.65 -9.51 -56.51
CA THR A 695 -17.43 -9.02 -57.15
C THR A 695 -16.74 -8.02 -56.24
N VAL A 696 -15.41 -8.13 -56.14
CA VAL A 696 -14.61 -7.33 -55.19
C VAL A 696 -13.62 -6.45 -55.94
N VAL A 697 -13.65 -5.15 -55.65
CA VAL A 697 -12.70 -4.17 -56.20
C VAL A 697 -11.83 -3.61 -55.08
N THR A 698 -10.50 -3.66 -55.25
CA THR A 698 -9.55 -3.13 -54.28
C THR A 698 -9.15 -1.70 -54.66
N LEU A 699 -9.28 -0.76 -53.72
CA LEU A 699 -8.90 0.64 -53.88
C LEU A 699 -7.86 1.01 -52.84
N GLU A 700 -6.91 1.87 -53.21
CA GLU A 700 -5.97 2.47 -52.27
C GLU A 700 -6.44 3.87 -51.87
N ALA A 701 -6.37 4.19 -50.58
CA ALA A 701 -6.73 5.50 -50.08
C ALA A 701 -5.81 6.00 -48.97
N ILE A 702 -5.67 7.31 -48.90
CA ILE A 702 -5.04 8.01 -47.79
C ILE A 702 -5.97 9.11 -47.26
N ALA A 703 -6.26 9.04 -45.96
CA ALA A 703 -7.07 10.02 -45.27
C ALA A 703 -6.19 11.05 -44.56
N THR A 704 -6.51 12.34 -44.76
CA THR A 704 -5.94 13.46 -44.02
C THR A 704 -6.96 13.96 -43.02
N PRO A 705 -6.72 13.81 -41.70
CA PRO A 705 -7.67 14.25 -40.68
C PRO A 705 -8.04 15.73 -40.82
N PRO A 706 -9.32 16.10 -40.67
CA PRO A 706 -9.75 17.50 -40.74
C PRO A 706 -9.26 18.32 -39.54
N SER A 707 -8.98 17.66 -38.41
CA SER A 707 -8.45 18.26 -37.18
C SER A 707 -7.52 17.29 -36.46
N ALA A 708 -6.55 17.82 -35.73
CA ALA A 708 -5.67 17.04 -34.85
C ALA A 708 -6.40 16.37 -33.68
N LYS A 709 -7.65 16.78 -33.38
CA LYS A 709 -8.49 16.21 -32.30
C LYS A 709 -9.43 15.08 -32.75
N SER A 710 -9.52 14.79 -34.05
CA SER A 710 -10.38 13.73 -34.56
C SER A 710 -9.82 12.36 -34.18
N THR A 711 -10.66 11.46 -33.68
CA THR A 711 -10.27 10.08 -33.35
C THR A 711 -10.74 9.10 -34.42
N ASP A 712 -12.03 9.13 -34.74
CA ASP A 712 -12.64 8.39 -35.84
C ASP A 712 -13.26 9.35 -36.85
N ILE A 713 -13.07 9.06 -38.13
CA ILE A 713 -13.46 9.92 -39.25
C ILE A 713 -14.20 9.08 -40.27
N GLU A 714 -15.47 9.40 -40.49
CA GLU A 714 -16.28 8.81 -41.55
C GLU A 714 -16.20 9.68 -42.82
N TYR A 715 -15.83 9.05 -43.93
CA TYR A 715 -15.87 9.68 -45.25
C TYR A 715 -16.94 9.02 -46.11
N GLY A 716 -17.95 9.80 -46.51
CA GLY A 716 -18.96 9.36 -47.48
C GLY A 716 -18.45 9.44 -48.91
N LEU A 717 -18.22 8.29 -49.53
CA LEU A 717 -18.04 8.11 -50.96
C LEU A 717 -19.39 8.16 -51.67
N THR A 718 -19.41 8.74 -52.87
CA THR A 718 -20.60 8.77 -53.73
C THR A 718 -20.32 7.97 -55.00
N LEU A 719 -21.08 6.90 -55.22
CA LEU A 719 -20.94 6.02 -56.38
C LEU A 719 -22.07 6.30 -57.39
N THR A 720 -21.72 6.37 -58.67
CA THR A 720 -22.68 6.54 -59.76
C THR A 720 -22.40 5.50 -60.85
N SER A 721 -23.43 4.76 -61.27
CA SER A 721 -23.37 3.71 -62.30
C SER A 721 -24.76 3.47 -62.88
N SER A 722 -24.86 2.68 -63.95
CA SER A 722 -26.12 2.18 -64.51
C SER A 722 -26.88 1.22 -63.59
N LEU A 723 -26.24 0.73 -62.52
CA LEU A 723 -26.82 -0.21 -61.55
C LEU A 723 -27.86 0.44 -60.61
N TRP A 724 -27.90 1.78 -60.51
CA TRP A 724 -28.78 2.50 -59.59
C TRP A 724 -29.37 3.75 -60.26
N ASP A 725 -30.65 4.03 -59.99
CA ASP A 725 -31.32 5.25 -60.47
C ASP A 725 -30.82 6.52 -59.78
N GLN A 726 -30.23 6.39 -58.58
CA GLN A 726 -29.67 7.48 -57.79
C GLN A 726 -28.24 7.16 -57.35
N ALA A 727 -27.49 8.20 -57.00
CA ALA A 727 -26.14 8.04 -56.49
C ALA A 727 -26.15 7.20 -55.19
N TYR A 728 -25.33 6.15 -55.16
CA TYR A 728 -25.27 5.20 -54.05
C TYR A 728 -24.23 5.68 -53.02
N PRO A 729 -24.64 6.00 -51.78
CA PRO A 729 -23.72 6.46 -50.74
C PRO A 729 -23.00 5.26 -50.09
N VAL A 730 -21.69 5.39 -49.90
CA VAL A 730 -20.87 4.39 -49.20
C VAL A 730 -19.97 5.09 -48.20
N SER A 731 -19.98 4.66 -46.94
CA SER A 731 -19.14 5.26 -45.90
C SER A 731 -17.89 4.44 -45.60
N VAL A 732 -16.74 5.09 -45.56
CA VAL A 732 -15.45 4.48 -45.17
C VAL A 732 -14.95 5.15 -43.90
N HIS A 733 -14.53 4.33 -42.92
CA HIS A 733 -14.13 4.80 -41.60
C HIS A 733 -12.61 4.73 -41.43
N PHE A 734 -12.01 5.83 -41.00
CA PHE A 734 -10.59 5.92 -40.67
C PHE A 734 -10.41 6.30 -39.21
N THR A 735 -9.52 5.60 -38.50
CA THR A 735 -9.09 5.95 -37.15
C THR A 735 -7.75 6.67 -37.21
N VAL A 736 -7.57 7.75 -36.45
CA VAL A 736 -6.24 8.36 -36.26
C VAL A 736 -5.40 7.38 -35.43
N PRO A 737 -4.19 6.96 -35.88
CA PRO A 737 -3.47 5.84 -35.27
C PRO A 737 -2.86 6.15 -33.90
N VAL A 738 -2.49 7.41 -33.67
CA VAL A 738 -1.83 7.85 -32.43
C VAL A 738 -2.36 9.21 -31.98
N ALA A 739 -2.35 9.43 -30.67
CA ALA A 739 -2.56 10.72 -30.06
C ALA A 739 -1.35 11.09 -29.20
N ALA A 740 -0.93 12.34 -29.26
CA ALA A 740 0.16 12.86 -28.44
C ALA A 740 -0.36 13.87 -27.42
N SER A 741 0.10 13.76 -26.18
CA SER A 741 -0.13 14.73 -25.11
C SER A 741 1.20 15.17 -24.53
N VAL A 742 1.24 16.35 -23.91
CA VAL A 742 2.48 16.93 -23.42
C VAL A 742 2.37 17.23 -21.93
N LYS A 743 3.44 16.95 -21.18
CA LYS A 743 3.61 17.33 -19.78
C LYS A 743 4.92 18.09 -19.63
N LEU A 744 4.84 19.28 -19.04
CA LEU A 744 6.02 20.08 -18.71
C LEU A 744 6.44 19.79 -17.26
N HIS A 745 7.64 19.27 -17.09
CA HIS A 745 8.27 19.06 -15.79
C HIS A 745 9.30 20.15 -15.54
N THR A 746 9.46 20.50 -14.26
CA THR A 746 10.40 21.53 -13.83
C THR A 746 11.24 20.99 -12.69
N ALA A 747 12.56 21.10 -12.83
CA ALA A 747 13.50 20.89 -11.73
C ALA A 747 14.25 22.21 -11.52
N MET A 748 13.97 22.87 -10.39
CA MET A 748 14.48 24.23 -10.14
C MET A 748 14.09 25.18 -11.30
N LYS A 749 15.06 25.60 -12.11
CA LYS A 749 14.83 26.45 -13.30
C LYS A 749 14.75 25.64 -14.59
N THR A 750 15.38 24.47 -14.65
CA THR A 750 15.44 23.61 -15.84
C THR A 750 14.07 23.03 -16.20
N LYS A 751 13.82 22.92 -17.50
CA LYS A 751 12.55 22.45 -18.07
C LYS A 751 12.75 21.15 -18.81
N PHE A 752 11.80 20.24 -18.63
CA PHE A 752 11.76 18.97 -19.33
C PHE A 752 10.39 18.78 -19.94
N LEU A 753 10.35 18.62 -21.26
CA LEU A 753 9.14 18.36 -21.99
C LEU A 753 8.98 16.87 -22.21
N GLN A 754 7.95 16.28 -21.60
CA GLN A 754 7.56 14.91 -21.86
C GLN A 754 6.42 14.91 -22.88
N VAL A 755 6.68 14.33 -24.05
CA VAL A 755 5.64 14.00 -25.03
C VAL A 755 5.22 12.54 -24.81
N VAL A 756 3.97 12.34 -24.45
CA VAL A 756 3.37 11.02 -24.24
C VAL A 756 2.54 10.67 -25.47
N VAL A 757 2.96 9.65 -26.20
CA VAL A 757 2.27 9.12 -27.38
C VAL A 757 1.50 7.88 -26.98
N SER A 758 0.18 7.92 -27.14
CA SER A 758 -0.73 6.81 -26.89
C SER A 758 -1.31 6.29 -28.19
N SER A 759 -1.47 4.96 -28.29
CA SER A 759 -2.21 4.37 -29.40
C SER A 759 -3.69 4.68 -29.25
N THR A 760 -4.33 4.99 -30.37
CA THR A 760 -5.79 5.10 -30.49
C THR A 760 -6.36 3.98 -31.36
N CYS A 761 -5.52 3.05 -31.79
CA CYS A 761 -5.90 1.88 -32.58
C CYS A 761 -5.48 0.57 -31.87
N ARG A 762 -6.08 -0.56 -32.27
CA ARG A 762 -5.75 -1.88 -31.70
C ARG A 762 -4.48 -2.50 -32.29
N GLN A 763 -3.88 -1.84 -33.27
CA GLN A 763 -2.74 -2.34 -34.04
C GLN A 763 -1.42 -1.86 -33.41
N ARG A 764 -0.38 -2.68 -33.50
CA ARG A 764 0.98 -2.29 -33.09
C ARG A 764 1.61 -1.42 -34.17
N LEU A 765 2.23 -0.32 -33.75
CA LEU A 765 2.92 0.61 -34.63
C LEU A 765 4.39 0.73 -34.20
N MET A 766 5.30 0.78 -35.15
CA MET A 766 6.69 1.17 -34.85
C MET A 766 6.84 2.68 -34.99
N LEU A 767 7.41 3.30 -33.97
CA LEU A 767 7.75 4.71 -33.95
C LEU A 767 9.27 4.85 -34.07
N SER A 768 9.71 5.61 -35.07
CA SER A 768 11.13 5.93 -35.26
C SER A 768 11.35 7.43 -35.39
N ASP A 769 12.59 7.84 -35.12
CA ASP A 769 13.11 9.19 -35.33
C ASP A 769 12.25 10.31 -34.70
N PRO A 770 11.93 10.22 -33.39
CA PRO A 770 11.19 11.27 -32.71
C PRO A 770 12.01 12.56 -32.69
N THR A 771 11.46 13.63 -33.26
CA THR A 771 12.09 14.96 -33.28
C THR A 771 11.18 15.98 -32.63
N LEU A 772 11.82 16.95 -31.97
CA LEU A 772 11.16 18.10 -31.40
C LEU A 772 11.78 19.36 -32.00
N GLU A 773 10.98 20.14 -32.70
CA GLU A 773 11.39 21.41 -33.27
C GLU A 773 10.82 22.55 -32.42
N LEU A 774 11.69 23.47 -32.04
CA LEU A 774 11.38 24.62 -31.23
C LEU A 774 11.36 25.87 -32.10
N SER A 775 10.34 26.72 -31.95
CA SER A 775 10.29 28.02 -32.63
C SER A 775 11.35 29.01 -32.15
N LEU A 776 11.81 28.89 -30.89
CA LEU A 776 12.86 29.74 -30.30
C LEU A 776 13.63 28.98 -29.20
N GLY A 777 14.95 28.85 -29.27
CA GLY A 777 15.77 28.15 -28.26
C GLY A 777 16.20 26.76 -28.70
N THR A 778 16.75 25.97 -27.76
CA THR A 778 17.36 24.66 -28.03
C THR A 778 16.69 23.57 -27.20
N CYS A 779 16.63 22.36 -27.77
CA CYS A 779 16.18 21.17 -27.06
C CYS A 779 17.22 20.06 -27.20
N THR A 780 17.47 19.36 -26.09
CA THR A 780 18.33 18.19 -26.06
C THR A 780 17.49 16.97 -25.70
N PRO A 781 17.44 15.93 -26.54
CA PRO A 781 16.77 14.68 -26.17
C PRO A 781 17.50 14.06 -24.98
N LEU A 782 16.76 13.52 -24.01
CA LEU A 782 17.29 12.74 -22.90
C LEU A 782 17.05 11.25 -23.21
N PRO A 783 18.00 10.53 -23.82
CA PRO A 783 17.73 9.21 -24.35
C PRO A 783 17.74 8.12 -23.27
N ILE A 784 16.91 7.10 -23.48
CA ILE A 784 17.18 5.72 -23.01
C ILE A 784 17.48 4.79 -24.21
N SER A 785 17.11 5.14 -25.45
CA SER A 785 17.43 4.37 -26.66
C SER A 785 17.12 5.18 -27.93
N SER A 786 17.99 5.14 -28.94
CA SER A 786 17.74 5.65 -30.30
C SER A 786 17.10 4.61 -31.24
N LYS A 787 16.76 3.43 -30.71
CA LYS A 787 16.11 2.37 -31.50
C LYS A 787 14.64 2.68 -31.72
N PRO A 788 14.05 2.21 -32.84
CA PRO A 788 12.60 2.24 -33.03
C PRO A 788 11.89 1.61 -31.83
N LEU A 789 10.82 2.24 -31.37
CA LEU A 789 10.01 1.77 -30.26
C LEU A 789 8.67 1.27 -30.77
N THR A 790 8.23 0.12 -30.27
CA THR A 790 6.90 -0.42 -30.58
C THR A 790 5.88 0.20 -29.64
N LEU A 791 4.85 0.84 -30.20
CA LEU A 791 3.70 1.35 -29.47
C LEU A 791 2.62 0.26 -29.40
N ASP A 792 2.35 -0.22 -28.18
CA ASP A 792 1.25 -1.14 -27.89
C ASP A 792 -0.04 -0.38 -27.52
N PRO A 793 -1.24 -0.93 -27.78
CA PRO A 793 -2.52 -0.30 -27.46
C PRO A 793 -2.66 0.18 -26.01
N ASP A 794 -2.14 -0.57 -25.05
CA ASP A 794 -2.29 -0.29 -23.61
C ASP A 794 -1.05 0.34 -22.96
N ARG A 795 0.01 0.61 -23.74
CA ARG A 795 1.29 1.11 -23.21
C ARG A 795 1.70 2.38 -23.95
N PRO A 796 1.43 3.57 -23.38
CA PRO A 796 1.88 4.80 -23.99
C PRO A 796 3.41 4.91 -23.93
N LEU A 797 4.00 5.44 -25.00
CA LEU A 797 5.42 5.75 -25.06
C LEU A 797 5.66 7.18 -24.59
N SER A 798 6.77 7.41 -23.90
CA SER A 798 7.17 8.74 -23.44
C SER A 798 8.52 9.12 -23.99
N TYR A 799 8.59 10.29 -24.61
CA TYR A 799 9.82 10.91 -25.07
C TYR A 799 10.07 12.18 -24.27
N ILE A 800 11.30 12.41 -23.82
CA ILE A 800 11.63 13.53 -22.96
C ILE A 800 12.77 14.34 -23.58
N TRP A 801 12.57 15.65 -23.65
CA TRP A 801 13.60 16.62 -24.02
C TRP A 801 13.85 17.57 -22.86
N GLN A 802 15.11 17.85 -22.57
CA GLN A 802 15.48 19.03 -21.80
C GLN A 802 15.37 20.25 -22.70
N LEU A 803 14.75 21.32 -22.21
CA LEU A 803 14.54 22.57 -22.94
C LEU A 803 15.41 23.68 -22.36
N GLU A 804 16.01 24.48 -23.24
CA GLU A 804 16.68 25.74 -22.94
C GLU A 804 15.90 26.86 -23.63
N ILE A 805 14.97 27.47 -22.89
CA ILE A 805 13.99 28.42 -23.42
C ILE A 805 13.85 29.63 -22.48
N GLU A 806 13.65 30.82 -23.06
CA GLU A 806 13.51 32.10 -22.34
C GLU A 806 12.14 32.78 -22.60
N GLY A 807 11.07 32.02 -22.84
CA GLY A 807 9.76 32.60 -23.10
C GLY A 807 8.69 31.62 -23.57
N PRO A 808 7.52 32.13 -23.97
CA PRO A 808 6.49 31.33 -24.60
C PRO A 808 6.98 30.80 -25.94
N ILE A 809 6.70 29.52 -26.22
CA ILE A 809 7.27 28.84 -27.37
C ILE A 809 6.27 27.88 -28.02
N ARG A 810 6.28 27.83 -29.35
CA ARG A 810 5.67 26.74 -30.12
C ARG A 810 6.69 25.62 -30.28
N ALA A 811 6.28 24.43 -29.90
CA ALA A 811 7.06 23.23 -30.10
C ALA A 811 6.27 22.25 -30.99
N LYS A 812 6.96 21.69 -31.96
CA LYS A 812 6.41 20.78 -32.97
C LYS A 812 7.06 19.42 -32.80
N PHE A 813 6.25 18.43 -32.47
CA PHE A 813 6.69 17.05 -32.39
C PHE A 813 6.41 16.34 -33.71
N ASN A 814 7.43 15.64 -34.20
CA ASN A 814 7.30 14.76 -35.37
C ASN A 814 7.78 13.36 -35.01
N VAL A 815 7.10 12.35 -35.53
CA VAL A 815 7.51 10.95 -35.41
C VAL A 815 7.06 10.17 -36.63
N ASN A 816 7.90 9.25 -37.10
CA ASN A 816 7.59 8.35 -38.20
C ASN A 816 6.76 7.18 -37.67
N LEU A 817 5.75 6.78 -38.44
CA LEU A 817 4.90 5.63 -38.16
C LEU A 817 5.17 4.55 -39.22
N THR A 818 5.47 3.33 -38.79
CA THR A 818 5.61 2.19 -39.71
C THR A 818 4.72 1.04 -39.25
N LYS A 819 3.96 0.50 -40.20
CA LYS A 819 3.12 -0.69 -40.01
C LYS A 819 3.13 -1.54 -41.28
N ASP A 820 3.52 -2.81 -41.19
CA ASP A 820 3.47 -3.77 -42.31
C ASP A 820 4.06 -3.20 -43.61
N GLU A 821 5.24 -2.57 -43.52
CA GLU A 821 5.96 -1.86 -44.61
C GLU A 821 5.31 -0.56 -45.11
N VAL A 822 4.12 -0.21 -44.64
CA VAL A 822 3.47 1.08 -44.90
C VAL A 822 4.04 2.14 -43.96
N ASN A 823 4.53 3.23 -44.55
CA ASN A 823 5.08 4.37 -43.83
C ASN A 823 4.09 5.53 -43.80
N GLY A 824 3.98 6.17 -42.65
CA GLY A 824 3.26 7.41 -42.42
C GLY A 824 4.06 8.34 -41.51
N ALA A 825 3.52 9.54 -41.29
CA ALA A 825 4.12 10.52 -40.41
C ALA A 825 3.07 11.17 -39.52
N TYR A 826 3.37 11.26 -38.23
CA TYR A 826 2.56 12.00 -37.27
C TYR A 826 3.28 13.29 -36.88
N ASN A 827 2.51 14.37 -36.87
CA ASN A 827 2.98 15.65 -36.37
C ASN A 827 1.90 16.29 -35.50
N CYS A 828 2.34 16.94 -34.43
CA CYS A 828 1.48 17.80 -33.64
C CYS A 828 2.26 19.01 -33.13
N GLU A 829 1.55 20.13 -33.00
CA GLU A 829 2.09 21.37 -32.47
C GLU A 829 1.43 21.67 -31.13
N PHE A 830 2.23 22.21 -30.22
CA PHE A 830 1.79 22.61 -28.89
C PHE A 830 2.40 23.96 -28.53
N GLU A 831 1.59 24.80 -27.90
CA GLU A 831 1.99 26.10 -27.38
C GLU A 831 2.32 25.96 -25.89
N LEU A 832 3.55 26.29 -25.53
CA LEU A 832 4.02 26.33 -24.15
C LEU A 832 4.08 27.80 -23.72
N ALA A 833 3.02 28.26 -23.07
CA ALA A 833 2.95 29.60 -22.53
C ALA A 833 3.58 29.67 -21.12
N GLU A 834 4.30 30.76 -20.85
CA GLU A 834 4.79 31.13 -19.51
C GLU A 834 5.67 30.08 -18.80
N CYS A 835 6.72 29.60 -19.46
CA CYS A 835 7.53 28.51 -18.94
C CYS A 835 8.52 28.91 -17.83
N ALA A 836 8.76 30.18 -17.51
CA ALA A 836 9.79 30.53 -16.52
C ALA A 836 9.39 30.11 -15.09
N THR A 837 10.30 29.47 -14.33
CA THR A 837 10.07 29.24 -12.89
C THR A 837 10.16 30.58 -12.16
N MET A 838 9.04 31.06 -11.63
CA MET A 838 8.97 32.34 -10.93
C MET A 838 8.98 32.17 -9.41
N ILE A 839 8.42 31.08 -8.90
CA ILE A 839 8.21 30.89 -7.46
C ILE A 839 8.72 29.52 -7.01
N PHE A 840 9.39 29.51 -5.87
CA PHE A 840 9.85 28.32 -5.17
C PHE A 840 9.06 28.16 -3.86
N VAL A 841 8.58 26.95 -3.61
CA VAL A 841 7.83 26.60 -2.40
C VAL A 841 8.63 25.56 -1.63
N ASN A 842 8.80 25.77 -0.33
CA ASN A 842 9.41 24.82 0.58
C ASN A 842 8.54 24.66 1.82
N SER A 843 8.38 23.44 2.31
CA SER A 843 7.56 23.15 3.48
C SER A 843 8.25 22.20 4.45
N LYS A 844 8.03 22.41 5.74
CA LYS A 844 8.52 21.58 6.84
C LYS A 844 7.44 21.44 7.91
N VAL A 845 7.10 20.20 8.28
CA VAL A 845 6.19 19.94 9.40
C VAL A 845 7.00 19.74 10.68
N ALA A 846 6.59 20.41 11.75
CA ALA A 846 7.13 20.26 13.09
C ALA A 846 5.99 20.13 14.10
N ALA A 847 6.24 19.54 15.27
CA ALA A 847 5.25 19.47 16.34
C ALA A 847 4.98 20.88 16.93
N ALA A 848 3.78 21.08 17.50
CA ALA A 848 3.41 22.37 18.09
C ALA A 848 4.34 22.74 19.26
N SER A 849 4.47 24.04 19.54
CA SER A 849 5.40 24.58 20.54
C SER A 849 5.27 23.87 21.91
N GLY A 850 6.29 23.11 22.29
CA GLY A 850 6.34 22.31 23.53
C GLY A 850 6.30 20.78 23.31
N ALA A 851 5.86 20.31 22.15
CA ALA A 851 5.97 18.92 21.74
C ALA A 851 7.14 18.74 20.76
N GLU A 852 7.93 17.68 20.92
CA GLU A 852 9.11 17.44 20.07
C GLU A 852 8.84 16.51 18.87
N VAL A 853 7.78 15.71 18.91
CA VAL A 853 7.44 14.74 17.87
C VAL A 853 5.99 14.90 17.44
N CYS A 854 5.72 14.80 16.13
CA CYS A 854 4.36 14.82 15.61
C CYS A 854 3.63 13.56 16.06
N ARG A 855 2.39 13.71 16.56
CA ARG A 855 1.54 12.60 16.99
C ARG A 855 0.19 12.67 16.30
N ALA A 856 -0.37 11.51 15.99
CA ALA A 856 -1.73 11.43 15.47
C ALA A 856 -2.68 12.10 16.48
N ASN A 857 -3.62 12.89 15.96
CA ASN A 857 -4.57 13.71 16.70
C ASN A 857 -3.95 14.80 17.59
N ALA A 858 -2.68 15.17 17.37
CA ALA A 858 -2.02 16.28 18.05
C ALA A 858 -1.70 17.44 17.10
N MET A 859 -1.83 18.67 17.61
CA MET A 859 -1.54 19.88 16.85
C MET A 859 -0.07 19.93 16.41
N CYS A 860 0.17 20.24 15.13
CA CYS A 860 1.49 20.44 14.52
C CYS A 860 1.53 21.77 13.74
N HIS A 861 2.74 22.24 13.44
CA HIS A 861 3.01 23.43 12.65
C HIS A 861 3.62 23.06 11.30
N LEU A 862 2.98 23.50 10.22
CA LEU A 862 3.54 23.48 8.86
C LEU A 862 4.21 24.83 8.60
N HIS A 863 5.54 24.83 8.61
CA HIS A 863 6.36 25.96 8.18
C HIS A 863 6.41 25.96 6.66
N LEU A 864 5.88 27.00 6.04
CA LEU A 864 5.86 27.19 4.60
C LEU A 864 6.70 28.42 4.24
N THR A 865 7.64 28.24 3.32
CA THR A 865 8.49 29.29 2.76
C THR A 865 8.17 29.43 1.28
N VAL A 866 7.81 30.64 0.85
CA VAL A 866 7.51 30.99 -0.55
C VAL A 866 8.52 32.03 -0.99
N GLU A 867 9.32 31.70 -2.00
CA GLU A 867 10.39 32.55 -2.54
C GLU A 867 10.10 32.89 -3.99
N ALA A 868 10.18 34.16 -4.37
CA ALA A 868 10.10 34.57 -5.78
C ALA A 868 11.52 34.73 -6.36
N SER A 869 11.73 34.32 -7.61
CA SER A 869 13.02 34.49 -8.30
C SER A 869 13.35 35.98 -8.55
N GLU A 870 12.32 36.82 -8.69
CA GLU A 870 12.38 38.27 -8.88
C GLU A 870 11.20 38.92 -8.14
N ALA A 871 11.27 40.23 -7.89
CA ALA A 871 10.15 40.95 -7.26
C ALA A 871 8.91 40.90 -8.16
N ILE A 872 7.84 40.27 -7.67
CA ILE A 872 6.58 40.15 -8.40
C ILE A 872 5.62 41.27 -7.99
N GLY A 873 5.11 42.03 -8.96
CA GLY A 873 4.26 43.21 -8.73
C GLY A 873 2.81 42.91 -8.34
N TYR A 874 2.53 41.73 -7.77
CA TYR A 874 1.18 41.29 -7.38
C TYR A 874 1.22 40.40 -6.14
N SER A 875 0.13 40.39 -5.37
CA SER A 875 -0.02 39.51 -4.21
C SER A 875 -0.28 38.07 -4.64
N LEU A 876 0.14 37.11 -3.81
CA LEU A 876 -0.16 35.68 -3.99
C LEU A 876 -1.27 35.24 -3.04
N MET A 877 -2.07 34.28 -3.45
CA MET A 877 -2.92 33.50 -2.56
C MET A 877 -2.30 32.12 -2.40
N TYR A 878 -2.10 31.66 -1.15
CA TYR A 878 -1.85 30.24 -0.87
C TYR A 878 -3.14 29.54 -0.46
N GLU A 879 -3.26 28.28 -0.83
CA GLU A 879 -4.33 27.37 -0.45
C GLU A 879 -3.72 26.03 -0.03
N LEU A 880 -4.08 25.53 1.14
CA LEU A 880 -3.64 24.24 1.65
C LEU A 880 -4.59 23.13 1.20
N LEU A 881 -4.09 22.20 0.40
CA LEU A 881 -4.79 21.03 -0.10
C LEU A 881 -4.33 19.80 0.69
N ALA A 882 -4.83 19.67 1.92
CA ALA A 882 -4.56 18.53 2.77
C ALA A 882 -5.41 17.31 2.36
N ASP A 883 -4.80 16.14 2.28
CA ASP A 883 -5.55 14.88 2.21
C ASP A 883 -6.27 14.65 3.55
N GLN A 884 -7.59 14.69 3.51
CA GLN A 884 -8.44 14.61 4.71
C GLN A 884 -8.38 13.24 5.41
N SER A 885 -7.79 12.21 4.79
CA SER A 885 -7.51 10.93 5.44
C SER A 885 -6.23 10.96 6.29
N MET A 886 -5.32 11.91 6.03
CA MET A 886 -4.01 12.00 6.67
C MET A 886 -3.86 13.24 7.53
N TRP A 887 -4.49 14.36 7.16
CA TRP A 887 -4.28 15.67 7.76
C TRP A 887 -5.61 16.40 7.97
N ALA A 888 -5.78 16.95 9.16
CA ALA A 888 -6.73 18.01 9.45
C ALA A 888 -6.01 19.36 9.44
N VAL A 889 -6.63 20.38 8.83
CA VAL A 889 -6.12 21.76 8.88
C VAL A 889 -6.88 22.48 9.98
N CYS A 890 -6.18 22.82 11.06
CA CYS A 890 -6.81 23.38 12.26
C CYS A 890 -6.80 24.91 12.28
N GLY A 891 -5.94 25.53 11.45
CA GLY A 891 -5.86 26.97 11.29
C GLY A 891 -6.44 27.47 9.96
N ARG A 892 -5.79 28.50 9.41
CA ARG A 892 -6.17 29.06 8.10
C ARG A 892 -5.87 28.04 7.00
N THR A 893 -6.87 27.77 6.17
CA THR A 893 -6.74 26.92 4.98
C THR A 893 -6.21 27.68 3.77
N ALA A 894 -6.29 29.01 3.78
CA ALA A 894 -5.84 29.86 2.68
C ALA A 894 -5.53 31.28 3.18
N GLY A 895 -4.69 32.03 2.46
CA GLY A 895 -4.38 33.42 2.79
C GLY A 895 -3.61 34.15 1.70
N VAL A 896 -3.62 35.48 1.77
CA VAL A 896 -2.92 36.36 0.83
C VAL A 896 -1.53 36.70 1.36
N LEU A 897 -0.51 36.58 0.51
CA LEU A 897 0.89 36.93 0.75
C LEU A 897 1.25 38.14 -0.13
N ASN A 898 1.79 39.18 0.49
CA ASN A 898 2.42 40.28 -0.25
C ASN A 898 3.92 39.97 -0.35
N LEU A 899 4.40 39.80 -1.56
CA LEU A 899 5.82 39.52 -1.83
C LEU A 899 6.59 40.80 -2.12
N ASP A 900 6.51 41.76 -1.19
CA ASP A 900 7.35 42.96 -1.20
C ASP A 900 8.83 42.60 -0.91
N GLN A 901 9.07 41.41 -0.36
CA GLN A 901 10.37 40.80 -0.10
C GLN A 901 10.52 39.50 -0.92
N PRO A 902 11.76 39.10 -1.30
CA PRO A 902 12.00 37.94 -2.16
C PRO A 902 11.62 36.59 -1.52
N SER A 903 11.44 36.54 -0.20
CA SER A 903 11.05 35.35 0.55
C SER A 903 10.05 35.70 1.63
N HIS A 904 9.00 34.88 1.77
CA HIS A 904 7.99 35.00 2.82
C HIS A 904 7.83 33.68 3.55
N ASN A 905 7.88 33.74 4.88
CA ASN A 905 7.73 32.59 5.77
C ASN A 905 6.40 32.69 6.50
N LEU A 906 5.66 31.59 6.53
CA LEU A 906 4.38 31.49 7.22
C LEU A 906 4.28 30.15 7.97
N VAL A 907 3.51 30.15 9.06
CA VAL A 907 3.29 28.97 9.89
C VAL A 907 1.80 28.67 9.91
N LEU A 908 1.45 27.45 9.50
CA LEU A 908 0.07 26.97 9.48
C LEU A 908 -0.12 25.87 10.52
N GLU A 909 -1.34 25.78 11.04
CA GLU A 909 -1.71 24.76 12.01
C GLU A 909 -2.34 23.56 11.31
N VAL A 910 -1.68 22.41 11.40
CA VAL A 910 -2.13 21.13 10.84
C VAL A 910 -2.04 20.01 11.88
N MET A 911 -2.94 19.04 11.85
CA MET A 911 -2.97 17.90 12.76
C MET A 911 -2.98 16.62 11.92
N PRO A 912 -2.02 15.69 12.12
CA PRO A 912 -2.08 14.42 11.43
C PRO A 912 -3.15 13.53 12.05
N LEU A 913 -3.90 12.80 11.23
CA LEU A 913 -5.03 11.96 11.66
C LEU A 913 -4.64 10.49 11.82
N THR A 914 -3.50 10.09 11.26
CA THR A 914 -2.97 8.73 11.30
C THR A 914 -1.50 8.74 11.69
N SER A 915 -1.00 7.62 12.20
CA SER A 915 0.42 7.42 12.50
C SER A 915 1.15 6.78 11.32
N GLY A 916 2.45 7.04 11.19
CA GLY A 916 3.30 6.55 10.11
C GLY A 916 4.09 7.67 9.45
N PHE A 917 4.55 7.45 8.22
CA PHE A 917 5.22 8.48 7.42
C PHE A 917 4.21 9.15 6.50
N LEU A 918 3.85 10.38 6.82
CA LEU A 918 2.87 11.14 6.06
C LEU A 918 3.56 12.13 5.11
N PRO A 919 3.15 12.24 3.84
CA PRO A 919 3.61 13.32 2.97
C PRO A 919 3.18 14.66 3.54
N HIS A 920 3.96 15.71 3.31
CA HIS A 920 3.56 17.06 3.71
C HIS A 920 2.25 17.48 3.03
N PRO A 921 1.38 18.25 3.72
CA PRO A 921 0.18 18.83 3.09
C PRO A 921 0.55 19.63 1.83
N GLN A 922 -0.19 19.42 0.74
CA GLN A 922 0.09 20.10 -0.52
C GLN A 922 -0.32 21.59 -0.44
N VAL A 923 0.49 22.46 -1.04
CA VAL A 923 0.21 23.89 -1.14
C VAL A 923 0.00 24.27 -2.59
N ARG A 924 -1.12 24.92 -2.89
CA ARG A 924 -1.40 25.56 -4.17
C ARG A 924 -1.19 27.06 -4.03
N LEU A 925 -0.56 27.66 -5.03
CA LEU A 925 -0.42 29.12 -5.15
C LEU A 925 -1.26 29.64 -6.32
N SER A 926 -1.75 30.87 -6.23
CA SER A 926 -2.44 31.59 -7.31
C SER A 926 -2.13 33.08 -7.22
N LYS A 927 -2.18 33.81 -8.34
CA LYS A 927 -2.09 35.27 -8.33
C LYS A 927 -3.39 35.83 -7.74
N TYR A 928 -3.28 36.76 -6.79
CA TYR A 928 -4.40 37.39 -6.12
C TYR A 928 -4.66 38.77 -6.73
N ILE A 929 -5.85 38.95 -7.31
CA ILE A 929 -6.30 40.23 -7.86
C ILE A 929 -7.38 40.79 -6.92
N PRO A 930 -7.12 41.91 -6.21
CA PRO A 930 -8.10 42.49 -5.30
C PRO A 930 -9.35 42.98 -6.06
N ALA A 931 -10.48 43.01 -5.35
CA ALA A 931 -11.72 43.54 -5.89
C ALA A 931 -11.61 45.06 -6.13
N ASN A 932 -11.74 45.50 -7.39
CA ASN A 932 -11.83 46.92 -7.74
C ASN A 932 -13.30 47.37 -7.77
N ALA A 933 -13.55 48.68 -7.84
CA ALA A 933 -14.87 49.34 -7.73
C ALA A 933 -16.00 48.83 -8.66
N GLY A 934 -15.73 47.89 -9.59
CA GLY A 934 -16.71 47.25 -10.48
C GLY A 934 -16.93 45.74 -10.27
N SER A 935 -16.21 45.07 -9.36
CA SER A 935 -16.36 43.62 -9.09
C SER A 935 -16.49 43.34 -7.60
N THR A 936 -17.49 42.58 -7.16
CA THR A 936 -17.76 42.31 -5.74
C THR A 936 -16.85 41.25 -5.11
N HIS A 937 -16.07 40.49 -5.90
CA HIS A 937 -15.21 39.42 -5.40
C HIS A 937 -13.78 39.50 -5.98
N PRO A 938 -12.74 39.20 -5.18
CA PRO A 938 -11.37 39.10 -5.68
C PRO A 938 -11.25 37.96 -6.68
N LYS A 939 -10.42 38.14 -7.70
CA LYS A 939 -10.17 37.14 -8.75
C LYS A 939 -8.87 36.41 -8.46
N LEU A 940 -8.89 35.07 -8.60
CA LEU A 940 -7.70 34.24 -8.51
C LEU A 940 -7.29 33.78 -9.91
N GLU A 941 -6.02 33.92 -10.24
CA GLU A 941 -5.46 33.42 -11.50
C GLU A 941 -4.45 32.30 -11.19
N PRO A 942 -4.66 31.08 -11.71
CA PRO A 942 -3.74 29.98 -11.47
C PRO A 942 -2.40 30.22 -12.17
N PHE A 943 -1.32 29.71 -11.59
CA PHE A 943 -0.03 29.66 -12.28
C PHE A 943 -0.06 28.60 -13.38
N GLY A 944 0.58 28.93 -14.50
CA GLY A 944 0.89 28.00 -15.57
C GLY A 944 1.80 26.86 -15.11
N PRO A 945 1.79 25.73 -15.84
CA PRO A 945 2.66 24.59 -15.55
C PRO A 945 4.14 25.02 -15.58
N GLY A 946 4.88 24.71 -14.51
CA GLY A 946 6.31 25.00 -14.40
C GLY A 946 6.70 26.36 -13.81
N GLN A 947 5.75 27.27 -13.57
CA GLN A 947 6.02 28.56 -12.92
C GLN A 947 6.27 28.45 -11.41
N VAL A 948 5.71 27.42 -10.77
CA VAL A 948 5.87 27.16 -9.34
C VAL A 948 6.61 25.84 -9.15
N TYR A 949 7.75 25.87 -8.48
CA TYR A 949 8.52 24.67 -8.13
C TYR A 949 8.44 24.39 -6.62
N ASN A 950 7.95 23.21 -6.24
CA ASN A 950 7.89 22.78 -4.84
C ASN A 950 9.10 21.90 -4.48
N LYS A 951 10.06 22.47 -3.75
CA LYS A 951 11.29 21.81 -3.26
C LYS A 951 11.00 20.63 -2.32
N SER A 952 9.85 20.68 -1.63
CA SER A 952 9.47 19.73 -0.57
C SER A 952 8.44 18.66 -0.99
N LYS A 953 8.10 18.58 -2.29
CA LYS A 953 6.99 17.74 -2.78
C LYS A 953 7.14 16.24 -2.44
N SER A 954 8.36 15.75 -2.28
CA SER A 954 8.67 14.35 -1.97
C SER A 954 9.00 14.09 -0.49
N LEU A 955 8.90 15.10 0.38
CA LEU A 955 9.24 14.96 1.80
C LEU A 955 8.08 14.37 2.60
N GLN A 956 8.44 13.60 3.64
CA GLN A 956 7.51 12.99 4.59
C GLN A 956 7.91 13.32 6.03
N VAL A 957 6.91 13.36 6.91
CA VAL A 957 7.09 13.53 8.36
C VAL A 957 6.64 12.27 9.10
N HIS A 958 7.40 11.88 10.12
CA HIS A 958 7.06 10.75 10.96
C HIS A 958 6.09 11.17 12.06
N VAL A 959 4.93 10.53 12.09
CA VAL A 959 3.87 10.76 13.05
C VAL A 959 3.70 9.54 13.94
N LEU A 960 3.88 9.71 15.24
CA LEU A 960 3.68 8.65 16.22
C LEU A 960 2.18 8.43 16.53
N PRO A 961 1.79 7.28 17.10
CA PRO A 961 0.43 7.06 17.56
C PRO A 961 -0.05 8.12 18.58
N ALA A 962 -1.37 8.33 18.59
CA ALA A 962 -2.03 9.24 19.53
C ALA A 962 -1.80 8.80 20.97
N ILE A 963 -1.70 9.77 21.88
CA ILE A 963 -1.72 9.49 23.33
C ILE A 963 -3.18 9.21 23.69
N GLN A 964 -3.52 7.98 24.07
CA GLN A 964 -4.85 7.69 24.60
C GLN A 964 -4.99 8.44 25.94
N SER A 965 -5.84 9.45 26.00
CA SER A 965 -6.36 9.94 27.28
C SER A 965 -7.19 8.80 27.88
N SER A 966 -6.71 8.26 29.00
CA SER A 966 -7.48 7.30 29.81
C SER A 966 -8.72 7.95 30.41
#